data_AF-A0A814DK02-F1
#
_entry.id   AF-A0A814DK02-F1
#
_cell.length_a   1.000
_cell.length_b   1.000
_cell.length_c   1.000
_cell.angle_alpha   90.00
_cell.angle_beta   90.00
_cell.angle_gamma   90.00
#
_symmetry.space_group_name_H-M   'P 1'
#
loop_
_entity.id
_entity.type
_entity.pdbx_description
1 polymer ?
#
loop_
_entity_poly.entity_id
_entity_poly.type
_entity_poly.pdbx_seq_one_letter_code
_entity_poly.pdbx_strand_id
1 'polypeptide(L)'
;MFLEKSNLILMLILLPEVIYCLPLGEKCNNFNDCMRNYFKPDSKQICDACYLIMPLARDLIAKNETKYFKEIAKFICQFLEIEQLSVCSDAIDLFTVPVLNIINDTTLNDIELCSVGLDCKTVENPIFNWNLSLPNIPKPPVIQPIPPLPDAPKLKVLHLSDIHIDFEYQPGAVAECGQPLCCRNSSTLKTASKKLTDDKLAGFWGDYRNCDVPVWTVENMFEHLSKNEQFDFVYWTGDLPPHNVWKQSRQDQLNALDALSSLFQKYFPNKVIYSALGNHESSPVNLFPPPFVKEDNITWLYSRLAIDWVKTGLPDYLVPNITRGAFYSVQIVPGLRLVSLNMNYCPSENYYLYINSTDPLGQLAWLVDILQKSETIGEKVHLIGHIPPQSCMKSFSQNFYRIVNRYESTIVGQFFGHTHSEKFRLFYDLENLQRPVSVLYISGSVTTYSNLNPSYRIFTLDGDYLNSTFQVLDHETHFLNLTDANLTKKPVWQKEYSAKEAFNLTSLTPENWNNLLNLMSKNPNSPEVDKLYRYYTKSADQGACDLNLTEPRVLNKLKNRQCLGTACKDDLIAENIICRSCDLIISFARDFIIKNRTQELKNFIIFLCETLKIEDREVCPQVLNSYFPSIFSIATDNNPSYTWNITLPNNPKPPIVKPKPPKPDSPVLKILQLTDIHIDFEYQPGALAECDQPLCCRNSSTSNLTLKSESRFAGYWGDYRNCDVPVWTVENMFEHLSKNEQFDIIYWTGDLPSHNVWNQSKTDQLTALDKLTTLFRKYFPDTIIYPALGNHEATPCNLFPTESTKEDNITWLYSRLSDDWIKTGLPQNLRENITRGAFYTLVISPGLRLISLNMIFCYPLNFWLYINSTDPYDQLKWLSNILQESENIEEKVHIIGHVNPSTYLKSFSENYYRIVNRYEPTITGQFFGHVHNDLLEIFYDLENITRPVSVAYLAGSLTTYSFLNPSYRVYTVDDSNLNNNPKWIREYSAKDAYDMTSLLPSDWDNLINNALKDINGIVTKKLYRHFFNS
;
A
#
# COMPACT_ATOMS: atom_id res chain seq x y z
N MET A 1 -9.57 -7.14 -23.29
CA MET A 1 -8.22 -7.69 -23.00
C MET A 1 -7.10 -6.64 -22.95
N PHE A 2 -6.69 -5.98 -24.05
CA PHE A 2 -5.66 -4.93 -24.00
C PHE A 2 -6.11 -3.68 -23.22
N LEU A 3 -7.34 -3.21 -23.47
CA LEU A 3 -7.93 -2.11 -22.69
C LEU A 3 -8.06 -2.49 -21.21
N GLU A 4 -8.33 -3.75 -20.85
CA GLU A 4 -8.41 -4.20 -19.45
C GLU A 4 -7.05 -4.30 -18.75
N LYS A 5 -5.96 -4.67 -19.47
CA LYS A 5 -4.59 -4.70 -18.92
C LYS A 5 -3.93 -3.32 -18.92
N SER A 6 -4.17 -2.54 -19.97
CA SER A 6 -3.82 -1.11 -20.04
C SER A 6 -4.58 -0.28 -19.02
N ASN A 7 -5.81 -0.67 -18.66
CA ASN A 7 -6.56 -0.10 -17.55
C ASN A 7 -5.84 -0.28 -16.21
N LEU A 8 -4.93 -1.25 -16.03
CA LEU A 8 -4.11 -1.35 -14.81
C LEU A 8 -3.01 -0.28 -14.80
N ILE A 9 -2.34 -0.04 -15.94
CA ILE A 9 -1.35 1.03 -16.12
C ILE A 9 -2.03 2.41 -16.06
N LEU A 10 -3.20 2.55 -16.68
CA LEU A 10 -4.00 3.78 -16.68
C LEU A 10 -4.66 4.01 -15.32
N MET A 11 -5.18 2.99 -14.61
CA MET A 11 -5.61 3.10 -13.20
C MET A 11 -4.46 3.50 -12.28
N LEU A 12 -3.24 2.99 -12.51
CA LEU A 12 -2.03 3.43 -11.80
C LEU A 12 -1.74 4.94 -12.01
N ILE A 13 -2.29 5.57 -13.05
CA ILE A 13 -2.13 7.01 -13.35
C ILE A 13 -3.41 7.83 -13.04
N LEU A 14 -4.62 7.25 -13.07
CA LEU A 14 -5.93 7.95 -13.06
C LEU A 14 -6.77 7.88 -11.80
N LEU A 15 -6.23 7.42 -10.68
CA LEU A 15 -6.98 7.49 -9.43
C LEU A 15 -6.89 8.81 -8.63
N PRO A 16 -6.65 10.05 -9.14
CA PRO A 16 -6.78 11.25 -8.30
C PRO A 16 -8.16 11.53 -7.65
N GLU A 17 -9.20 10.70 -7.79
CA GLU A 17 -10.57 11.02 -7.37
C GLU A 17 -10.99 10.55 -5.96
N VAL A 18 -10.07 10.58 -4.99
CA VAL A 18 -10.44 10.58 -3.56
C VAL A 18 -9.76 11.76 -2.85
N ILE A 19 -9.87 12.94 -3.45
CA ILE A 19 -9.31 14.18 -2.86
C ILE A 19 -10.23 14.78 -1.78
N TYR A 20 -11.48 14.34 -1.59
CA TYR A 20 -12.36 14.91 -0.55
C TYR A 20 -13.32 13.91 0.12
N CYS A 21 -12.80 13.04 0.99
CA CYS A 21 -13.56 12.48 2.11
C CYS A 21 -12.66 12.30 3.35
N LEU A 22 -12.38 13.41 4.07
CA LEU A 22 -12.22 13.49 5.53
C LEU A 22 -12.14 15.00 5.92
N PRO A 23 -12.69 15.41 7.09
CA PRO A 23 -12.94 16.81 7.42
C PRO A 23 -11.64 17.53 7.82
N LEU A 24 -11.32 18.63 7.12
CA LEU A 24 -10.33 19.61 7.55
C LEU A 24 -10.86 20.37 8.78
N GLY A 25 -10.45 19.91 9.95
CA GLY A 25 -10.67 20.62 11.20
C GLY A 25 -9.44 20.54 12.07
N GLU A 26 -8.45 21.42 11.84
CA GLU A 26 -7.72 22.16 12.88
C GLU A 26 -6.73 23.17 12.26
N LYS A 27 -6.54 24.29 12.95
CA LYS A 27 -5.84 25.50 12.47
C LYS A 27 -4.32 25.32 12.50
N CYS A 28 -3.64 25.49 11.36
CA CYS A 28 -2.19 25.68 11.30
C CYS A 28 -1.84 27.09 10.78
N ASN A 29 -0.87 27.74 11.41
CA ASN A 29 -0.58 29.17 11.22
C ASN A 29 0.40 29.50 10.08
N ASN A 30 1.03 28.51 9.39
CA ASN A 30 1.91 28.72 8.23
C ASN A 30 2.21 27.42 7.43
N PHE A 31 2.29 27.52 6.10
CA PHE A 31 2.64 26.48 5.11
C PHE A 31 3.97 25.73 5.39
N ASN A 32 5.03 26.41 5.83
CA ASN A 32 6.33 25.77 6.13
C ASN A 32 6.33 24.96 7.43
N ASP A 33 5.49 25.31 8.40
CA ASP A 33 5.28 24.52 9.63
C ASP A 33 4.40 23.29 9.37
N CYS A 34 3.45 23.39 8.44
CA CYS A 34 2.64 22.26 7.99
C CYS A 34 3.51 21.19 7.31
N MET A 35 4.48 21.60 6.49
CA MET A 35 5.33 20.70 5.72
C MET A 35 6.34 19.93 6.58
N ARG A 36 6.97 20.55 7.60
CA ARG A 36 8.00 19.85 8.41
C ARG A 36 7.45 18.76 9.33
N ASN A 37 6.22 18.89 9.81
CA ASN A 37 5.61 17.91 10.71
C ASN A 37 4.88 16.77 9.96
N TYR A 38 4.68 16.89 8.65
CA TYR A 38 4.03 15.87 7.81
C TYR A 38 5.01 14.88 7.15
N PHE A 39 6.33 15.11 7.19
CA PHE A 39 7.34 14.26 6.50
C PHE A 39 8.08 13.28 7.42
N LYS A 40 7.39 12.72 8.41
CA LYS A 40 7.63 11.33 8.80
C LYS A 40 6.41 10.57 8.31
N PRO A 41 6.57 9.47 7.53
CA PRO A 41 5.41 8.71 7.12
C PRO A 41 4.63 8.33 8.38
N ASP A 42 3.35 8.70 8.43
CA ASP A 42 2.53 8.32 9.57
C ASP A 42 2.37 6.80 9.59
N SER A 43 2.00 6.23 10.74
CA SER A 43 1.86 4.77 10.87
C SER A 43 0.90 4.19 9.82
N LYS A 44 -0.08 4.98 9.37
CA LYS A 44 -1.04 4.59 8.34
C LYS A 44 -0.37 4.39 6.98
N GLN A 45 0.44 5.34 6.52
CA GLN A 45 1.17 5.24 5.24
C GLN A 45 2.15 4.05 5.21
N ILE A 46 2.84 3.79 6.33
CA ILE A 46 3.77 2.64 6.44
C ILE A 46 2.98 1.32 6.42
N CYS A 47 1.86 1.25 7.13
CA CYS A 47 0.98 0.10 7.14
C CYS A 47 0.37 -0.22 5.78
N ASP A 48 -0.11 0.80 5.09
CA ASP A 48 -0.69 0.66 3.76
C ASP A 48 0.37 0.21 2.74
N ALA A 49 1.58 0.78 2.80
CA ALA A 49 2.72 0.34 1.99
C ALA A 49 3.04 -1.15 2.25
N CYS A 50 3.03 -1.59 3.50
CA CYS A 50 3.23 -2.99 3.84
C CYS A 50 2.15 -3.89 3.21
N TYR A 51 0.86 -3.54 3.36
CA TYR A 51 -0.23 -4.33 2.78
C TYR A 51 -0.14 -4.46 1.26
N LEU A 52 0.42 -3.47 0.56
CA LEU A 52 0.65 -3.52 -0.88
C LEU A 52 1.84 -4.41 -1.26
N ILE A 53 2.94 -4.30 -0.52
CA ILE A 53 4.19 -5.00 -0.84
C ILE A 53 4.06 -6.49 -0.51
N MET A 54 3.34 -6.85 0.54
CA MET A 54 3.33 -8.23 1.04
C MET A 54 2.82 -9.27 0.03
N PRO A 55 1.69 -9.05 -0.68
CA PRO A 55 1.27 -9.95 -1.77
C PRO A 55 2.33 -10.08 -2.87
N LEU A 56 2.95 -8.96 -3.25
CA LEU A 56 4.02 -8.93 -4.27
C LEU A 56 5.27 -9.68 -3.78
N ALA A 57 5.65 -9.52 -2.52
CA ALA A 57 6.77 -10.22 -1.92
C ALA A 57 6.54 -11.73 -1.97
N ARG A 58 5.32 -12.21 -1.65
CA ARG A 58 4.97 -13.64 -1.75
C ARG A 58 5.03 -14.15 -3.18
N ASP A 59 4.52 -13.40 -4.15
CA ASP A 59 4.58 -13.77 -5.57
C ASP A 59 6.03 -13.83 -6.08
N LEU A 60 6.87 -12.86 -5.70
CA LEU A 60 8.29 -12.84 -6.05
C LEU A 60 9.06 -14.00 -5.39
N ILE A 61 8.74 -14.37 -4.14
CA ILE A 61 9.30 -15.56 -3.48
C ILE A 61 8.91 -16.82 -4.25
N ALA A 62 7.63 -16.98 -4.60
CA ALA A 62 7.12 -18.13 -5.34
C ALA A 62 7.79 -18.30 -6.71
N LYS A 63 8.20 -17.19 -7.34
CA LYS A 63 8.91 -17.16 -8.63
C LYS A 63 10.43 -17.21 -8.51
N ASN A 64 10.99 -17.26 -7.29
CA ASN A 64 12.43 -17.17 -7.00
C ASN A 64 13.09 -15.90 -7.60
N GLU A 65 12.34 -14.80 -7.61
CA GLU A 65 12.67 -13.51 -8.23
C GLU A 65 13.09 -12.46 -7.17
N THR A 66 13.84 -12.89 -6.15
CA THR A 66 14.19 -12.10 -4.95
C THR A 66 14.98 -10.82 -5.23
N LYS A 67 15.64 -10.72 -6.40
CA LYS A 67 16.32 -9.50 -6.86
C LYS A 67 15.35 -8.32 -7.00
N TYR A 68 14.15 -8.56 -7.51
CA TYR A 68 13.17 -7.49 -7.73
C TYR A 68 12.62 -6.94 -6.41
N PHE A 69 12.47 -7.80 -5.40
CA PHE A 69 12.08 -7.37 -4.05
C PHE A 69 13.08 -6.36 -3.47
N LYS A 70 14.39 -6.59 -3.64
CA LYS A 70 15.43 -5.66 -3.19
C LYS A 70 15.33 -4.29 -3.88
N GLU A 71 15.16 -4.27 -5.20
CA GLU A 71 15.06 -3.02 -5.97
C GLU A 71 13.82 -2.21 -5.56
N ILE A 72 12.68 -2.89 -5.36
CA ILE A 72 11.43 -2.27 -4.90
C ILE A 72 11.60 -1.72 -3.49
N ALA A 73 12.14 -2.51 -2.56
CA ALA A 73 12.37 -2.07 -1.19
C ALA A 73 13.32 -0.85 -1.15
N LYS A 74 14.38 -0.84 -1.98
CA LYS A 74 15.34 0.27 -2.06
C LYS A 74 14.66 1.53 -2.58
N PHE A 75 13.88 1.41 -3.65
CA PHE A 75 13.09 2.50 -4.19
C PHE A 75 12.14 3.10 -3.15
N ILE A 76 11.39 2.26 -2.44
CA ILE A 76 10.43 2.70 -1.42
C ILE A 76 11.13 3.42 -0.26
N CYS A 77 12.24 2.85 0.23
CA CYS A 77 13.03 3.46 1.29
C CYS A 77 13.54 4.86 0.92
N GLN A 78 14.03 5.03 -0.33
CA GLN A 78 14.47 6.32 -0.84
C GLN A 78 13.32 7.30 -1.08
N PHE A 79 12.21 6.81 -1.64
CA PHE A 79 11.08 7.66 -2.02
C PHE A 79 10.36 8.23 -0.80
N LEU A 80 10.09 7.37 0.20
CA LEU A 80 9.48 7.77 1.47
C LEU A 80 10.45 8.56 2.36
N GLU A 81 11.68 8.81 1.89
CA GLU A 81 12.75 9.47 2.63
C GLU A 81 12.97 8.85 4.01
N ILE A 82 12.78 7.51 4.12
CA ILE A 82 12.90 6.76 5.38
C ILE A 82 14.32 6.95 5.92
N GLU A 83 15.32 6.72 5.06
CA GLU A 83 16.73 6.91 5.38
C GLU A 83 17.54 7.30 4.14
N GLN A 84 18.83 7.62 4.34
CA GLN A 84 19.76 7.87 3.25
C GLN A 84 19.97 6.62 2.37
N LEU A 85 20.22 6.81 1.08
CA LEU A 85 20.37 5.70 0.10
C LEU A 85 21.37 4.61 0.54
N SER A 86 22.52 5.01 1.10
CA SER A 86 23.51 4.04 1.58
C SER A 86 22.97 3.18 2.71
N VAL A 87 22.28 3.78 3.67
CA VAL A 87 21.63 3.10 4.81
C VAL A 87 20.52 2.18 4.31
N CYS A 88 19.64 2.67 3.44
CA CYS A 88 18.60 1.86 2.80
C CYS A 88 19.19 0.64 2.09
N SER A 89 20.20 0.85 1.25
CA SER A 89 20.79 -0.25 0.47
C SER A 89 21.41 -1.31 1.36
N ASP A 90 22.27 -0.91 2.30
CA ASP A 90 22.97 -1.83 3.19
C ASP A 90 21.99 -2.59 4.10
N ALA A 91 20.99 -1.89 4.67
CA ALA A 91 19.96 -2.52 5.50
C ALA A 91 19.13 -3.53 4.70
N ILE A 92 18.67 -3.17 3.50
CA ILE A 92 17.88 -4.08 2.67
C ILE A 92 18.72 -5.29 2.27
N ASP A 93 19.99 -5.10 1.90
CA ASP A 93 20.85 -6.21 1.53
C ASP A 93 21.10 -7.18 2.70
N LEU A 94 21.22 -6.65 3.92
CA LEU A 94 21.39 -7.42 5.16
C LEU A 94 20.11 -8.18 5.58
N PHE A 95 18.94 -7.54 5.50
CA PHE A 95 17.68 -8.09 6.02
C PHE A 95 16.88 -8.91 5.01
N THR A 96 17.10 -8.75 3.71
CA THR A 96 16.25 -9.39 2.68
C THR A 96 16.13 -10.90 2.85
N VAL A 97 17.26 -11.61 3.00
CA VAL A 97 17.22 -13.08 3.03
C VAL A 97 16.45 -13.61 4.26
N PRO A 98 16.76 -13.18 5.51
CA PRO A 98 15.97 -13.58 6.67
C PRO A 98 14.48 -13.24 6.54
N VAL A 99 14.16 -12.02 6.09
CA VAL A 99 12.76 -11.58 5.97
C VAL A 99 12.00 -12.41 4.95
N LEU A 100 12.57 -12.70 3.77
CA LEU A 100 11.90 -13.53 2.76
C LEU A 100 11.68 -14.96 3.26
N ASN A 101 12.62 -15.54 4.02
CA ASN A 101 12.42 -16.85 4.64
C ASN A 101 11.26 -16.83 5.65
N ILE A 102 11.17 -15.79 6.48
CA ILE A 102 10.07 -15.63 7.44
C ILE A 102 8.72 -15.50 6.72
N ILE A 103 8.67 -14.72 5.64
CA ILE A 103 7.45 -14.56 4.82
C ILE A 103 7.02 -15.92 4.22
N ASN A 104 7.99 -16.74 3.80
CA ASN A 104 7.72 -18.06 3.24
C ASN A 104 7.22 -19.06 4.29
N ASP A 105 7.78 -19.03 5.49
CA ASP A 105 7.56 -20.06 6.51
C ASP A 105 6.42 -19.73 7.50
N THR A 106 6.02 -18.45 7.58
CA THR A 106 4.91 -18.02 8.44
C THR A 106 3.56 -18.42 7.87
N THR A 107 2.62 -18.77 8.76
CA THR A 107 1.22 -19.01 8.42
C THR A 107 0.36 -17.74 8.47
N LEU A 108 0.95 -16.59 8.82
CA LEU A 108 0.24 -15.31 8.89
C LEU A 108 -0.11 -14.83 7.48
N ASN A 109 -1.32 -14.28 7.33
CA ASN A 109 -1.67 -13.57 6.10
C ASN A 109 -1.00 -12.19 6.03
N ASP A 110 -1.08 -11.54 4.88
CA ASP A 110 -0.40 -10.25 4.63
C ASP A 110 -0.83 -9.15 5.60
N ILE A 111 -2.10 -9.14 6.00
CA ILE A 111 -2.62 -8.16 6.96
C ILE A 111 -2.06 -8.44 8.35
N GLU A 112 -2.08 -9.70 8.80
CA GLU A 112 -1.55 -10.11 10.10
C GLU A 112 -0.05 -9.82 10.21
N LEU A 113 0.72 -10.12 9.16
CA LEU A 113 2.17 -9.90 9.15
C LEU A 113 2.52 -8.42 9.29
N CYS A 114 1.88 -7.56 8.49
CA CYS A 114 2.04 -6.11 8.59
C CYS A 114 1.57 -5.59 9.95
N SER A 115 0.45 -6.10 10.46
CA SER A 115 -0.12 -5.66 11.72
C SER A 115 0.78 -5.96 12.92
N VAL A 116 1.43 -7.13 12.95
CA VAL A 116 2.35 -7.49 14.04
C VAL A 116 3.65 -6.70 13.99
N GLY A 117 4.20 -6.43 12.79
CA GLY A 117 5.46 -5.71 12.64
C GLY A 117 5.36 -4.19 12.76
N LEU A 118 4.21 -3.61 12.43
CA LEU A 118 4.03 -2.17 12.29
C LEU A 118 2.87 -1.60 13.14
N ASP A 119 2.25 -2.44 13.98
CA ASP A 119 1.10 -2.10 14.83
C ASP A 119 -0.10 -1.53 14.05
N CYS A 120 -0.36 -2.10 12.86
CA CYS A 120 -1.39 -1.58 11.95
C CYS A 120 -2.83 -1.89 12.39
N LYS A 121 -3.05 -3.08 12.96
CA LYS A 121 -4.34 -3.57 13.46
C LYS A 121 -4.12 -4.58 14.58
N THR A 122 -5.17 -4.85 15.36
CA THR A 122 -5.13 -5.94 16.33
C THR A 122 -5.17 -7.29 15.61
N VAL A 123 -4.27 -8.20 16.00
CA VAL A 123 -4.17 -9.56 15.44
C VAL A 123 -4.71 -10.58 16.43
N GLU A 124 -5.71 -11.36 16.01
CA GLU A 124 -6.32 -12.43 16.80
C GLU A 124 -5.87 -13.82 16.28
N ASN A 125 -4.56 -14.06 16.27
CA ASN A 125 -3.97 -15.32 15.81
C ASN A 125 -3.50 -16.19 17.00
N PRO A 126 -3.75 -17.52 17.02
CA PRO A 126 -3.29 -18.42 18.08
C PRO A 126 -1.79 -18.37 18.35
N ILE A 127 -0.97 -18.10 17.32
CA ILE A 127 0.49 -17.96 17.47
C ILE A 127 0.84 -16.85 18.46
N PHE A 128 0.00 -15.81 18.55
CA PHE A 128 0.19 -14.66 19.43
C PHE A 128 -0.73 -14.67 20.65
N ASN A 129 -1.61 -15.66 20.78
CA ASN A 129 -2.59 -15.78 21.87
C ASN A 129 -2.44 -17.13 22.57
N TRP A 130 -1.47 -17.19 23.49
CA TRP A 130 -1.13 -18.41 24.22
C TRP A 130 -0.97 -18.13 25.71
N ASN A 131 -1.31 -19.13 26.52
CA ASN A 131 -1.21 -19.07 27.97
C ASN A 131 -0.38 -20.23 28.50
N LEU A 132 0.52 -19.91 29.42
CA LEU A 132 1.29 -20.89 30.15
C LEU A 132 0.48 -21.44 31.33
N SER A 133 0.61 -22.75 31.57
CA SER A 133 0.04 -23.42 32.74
C SER A 133 0.98 -23.28 33.93
N LEU A 134 0.47 -22.72 35.03
CA LEU A 134 1.19 -22.67 36.30
C LEU A 134 0.95 -23.97 37.10
N PRO A 135 1.89 -24.39 37.96
CA PRO A 135 1.71 -25.57 38.81
C PRO A 135 0.48 -25.41 39.71
N ASN A 136 -0.23 -26.52 39.96
CA ASN A 136 -1.37 -26.58 40.89
C ASN A 136 -0.94 -26.58 42.38
N ILE A 137 0.18 -25.93 42.69
CA ILE A 137 0.65 -25.74 44.07
C ILE A 137 0.07 -24.41 44.57
N PRO A 138 -0.68 -24.39 45.70
CA PRO A 138 -1.27 -23.18 46.24
C PRO A 138 -0.24 -22.07 46.44
N LYS A 139 -0.57 -20.87 45.98
CA LYS A 139 0.24 -19.67 46.22
C LYS A 139 0.35 -19.43 47.74
N PRO A 140 1.56 -19.30 48.30
CA PRO A 140 1.73 -19.01 49.72
C PRO A 140 1.05 -17.69 50.13
N PRO A 141 0.65 -17.53 51.41
CA PRO A 141 0.19 -16.25 51.93
C PRO A 141 1.25 -15.16 51.73
N VAL A 142 0.81 -13.97 51.34
CA VAL A 142 1.71 -12.83 51.15
C VAL A 142 2.18 -12.31 52.51
N ILE A 143 3.46 -12.48 52.81
CA ILE A 143 4.09 -11.97 54.03
C ILE A 143 4.95 -10.78 53.64
N GLN A 144 4.69 -9.63 54.27
CA GLN A 144 5.53 -8.45 54.07
C GLN A 144 6.93 -8.69 54.64
N PRO A 145 7.99 -8.40 53.87
CA PRO A 145 9.36 -8.55 54.34
C PRO A 145 9.61 -7.64 55.54
N ILE A 146 10.25 -8.18 56.58
CA ILE A 146 10.70 -7.38 57.71
C ILE A 146 11.95 -6.62 57.25
N PRO A 147 12.02 -5.28 57.43
CA PRO A 147 13.22 -4.53 57.11
C PRO A 147 14.45 -5.11 57.83
N PRO A 148 15.61 -5.20 57.17
CA PRO A 148 16.81 -5.71 57.82
C PRO A 148 17.23 -4.80 58.97
N LEU A 149 17.92 -5.39 59.95
CA LEU A 149 18.52 -4.62 61.04
C LEU A 149 19.52 -3.60 60.47
N PRO A 150 19.70 -2.42 61.08
CA PRO A 150 20.57 -1.35 60.54
C PRO A 150 22.00 -1.81 60.21
N ASP A 151 22.49 -2.76 60.99
CA ASP A 151 23.83 -3.35 61.01
C ASP A 151 23.89 -4.74 60.34
N ALA A 152 22.80 -5.18 59.68
CA ALA A 152 22.81 -6.37 58.85
C ALA A 152 23.82 -6.24 57.69
N PRO A 153 24.50 -7.34 57.30
CA PRO A 153 25.36 -7.36 56.11
C PRO A 153 24.62 -6.87 54.86
N LYS A 154 25.36 -6.27 53.93
CA LYS A 154 24.82 -5.76 52.66
C LYS A 154 25.64 -6.31 51.51
N LEU A 155 24.99 -6.52 50.37
CA LEU A 155 25.67 -6.81 49.10
C LEU A 155 25.56 -5.58 48.20
N LYS A 156 26.64 -5.25 47.49
CA LYS A 156 26.66 -4.20 46.48
C LYS A 156 26.80 -4.81 45.09
N VAL A 157 25.92 -4.42 44.17
CA VAL A 157 25.89 -4.97 42.81
C VAL A 157 26.04 -3.86 41.81
N LEU A 158 27.10 -3.91 41.01
CA LEU A 158 27.26 -3.03 39.86
C LEU A 158 26.33 -3.53 38.74
N HIS A 159 25.50 -2.65 38.20
CA HIS A 159 24.66 -2.94 37.05
C HIS A 159 25.12 -2.11 35.85
N LEU A 160 25.61 -2.80 34.82
CA LEU A 160 25.97 -2.24 33.52
C LEU A 160 24.94 -2.67 32.48
N SER A 161 24.55 -1.77 31.61
CA SER A 161 23.63 -2.07 30.51
C SER A 161 23.87 -1.12 29.34
N ASP A 162 23.58 -1.59 28.12
CA ASP A 162 23.51 -0.76 26.92
C ASP A 162 24.83 0.02 26.73
N ILE A 163 25.93 -0.74 26.61
CA ILE A 163 27.28 -0.19 26.48
C ILE A 163 27.47 0.41 25.11
N HIS A 164 27.02 -0.26 24.05
CA HIS A 164 27.15 0.16 22.64
C HIS A 164 28.50 0.80 22.32
N ILE A 165 29.55 -0.02 22.36
CA ILE A 165 30.91 0.44 22.04
C ILE A 165 31.02 0.68 20.54
N ASP A 166 31.33 1.92 20.16
CA ASP A 166 31.61 2.27 18.78
C ASP A 166 33.11 2.33 18.50
N PHE A 167 33.63 1.27 17.86
CA PHE A 167 35.02 1.19 17.42
C PHE A 167 35.36 2.17 16.29
N GLU A 168 34.36 2.71 15.59
CA GLU A 168 34.52 3.69 14.52
C GLU A 168 34.28 5.13 14.98
N TYR A 169 34.00 5.34 16.27
CA TYR A 169 33.79 6.68 16.83
C TYR A 169 35.04 7.56 16.60
N GLN A 170 34.82 8.73 16.03
CA GLN A 170 35.87 9.67 15.68
C GLN A 170 35.58 11.05 16.31
N PRO A 171 36.41 11.52 17.25
CA PRO A 171 36.35 12.89 17.75
C PRO A 171 36.50 13.89 16.60
N GLY A 172 35.66 14.91 16.57
CA GLY A 172 35.65 15.90 15.50
C GLY A 172 34.90 15.48 14.23
N ALA A 173 34.32 14.27 14.17
CA ALA A 173 33.43 13.88 13.08
C ALA A 173 32.07 14.59 13.17
N VAL A 174 31.28 14.52 12.11
CA VAL A 174 29.94 15.11 12.09
C VAL A 174 29.02 14.32 13.00
N ALA A 175 28.51 14.96 14.04
CA ALA A 175 27.58 14.35 15.00
C ALA A 175 26.10 14.53 14.61
N GLU A 176 25.80 15.45 13.68
CA GLU A 176 24.48 15.64 13.06
C GLU A 176 24.53 15.29 11.56
N CYS A 177 24.69 14.00 11.26
CA CYS A 177 24.91 13.51 9.89
C CYS A 177 23.62 13.11 9.15
N GLY A 178 22.49 13.03 9.86
CA GLY A 178 21.19 12.64 9.29
C GLY A 178 21.10 11.15 8.92
N GLN A 179 21.92 10.30 9.55
CA GLN A 179 21.82 8.83 9.54
C GLN A 179 21.39 8.36 10.95
N PRO A 180 20.99 7.09 11.13
CA PRO A 180 20.56 6.60 12.45
C PRO A 180 21.69 6.61 13.49
N LEU A 181 22.96 6.53 13.06
CA LEU A 181 24.15 6.67 13.90
C LEU A 181 25.21 7.56 13.20
N CYS A 182 25.78 8.50 13.95
CA CYS A 182 26.75 9.51 13.52
C CYS A 182 28.04 9.43 14.35
N CYS A 183 28.84 10.52 14.36
CA CYS A 183 30.13 10.61 15.07
C CYS A 183 31.22 9.65 14.56
N ARG A 184 31.15 9.24 13.29
CA ARG A 184 32.14 8.36 12.64
C ARG A 184 32.84 9.08 11.50
N ASN A 185 33.98 8.56 11.04
CA ASN A 185 34.66 9.10 9.85
C ASN A 185 33.79 9.10 8.59
N SER A 186 32.85 8.15 8.46
CA SER A 186 31.89 8.09 7.36
C SER A 186 30.72 9.07 7.50
N SER A 187 30.57 9.75 8.64
CA SER A 187 29.47 10.66 8.90
C SER A 187 29.65 11.97 8.10
N THR A 188 28.78 12.18 7.11
CA THR A 188 28.76 13.38 6.27
C THR A 188 27.53 14.25 6.55
N LEU A 189 27.61 15.56 6.32
CA LEU A 189 26.43 16.44 6.43
C LEU A 189 25.37 16.09 5.37
N LYS A 190 24.09 16.13 5.77
CA LYS A 190 22.92 15.90 4.88
C LYS A 190 22.82 16.92 3.72
N THR A 191 23.44 18.11 3.85
CA THR A 191 23.45 19.16 2.81
C THR A 191 24.84 19.77 2.66
N ALA A 192 25.39 19.78 1.44
CA ALA A 192 26.71 20.34 1.11
C ALA A 192 26.85 21.87 1.32
N SER A 193 25.74 22.56 1.64
CA SER A 193 25.64 24.02 1.67
C SER A 193 25.74 24.67 3.06
N LYS A 194 25.92 23.91 4.14
CA LYS A 194 26.19 24.47 5.48
C LYS A 194 27.68 24.40 5.80
N LYS A 195 28.29 25.56 6.07
CA LYS A 195 29.64 25.67 6.64
C LYS A 195 29.68 24.81 7.91
N LEU A 196 30.64 23.90 8.02
CA LEU A 196 30.86 23.13 9.25
C LEU A 196 31.20 24.14 10.36
N THR A 197 30.36 24.21 11.38
CA THR A 197 30.61 25.00 12.58
C THR A 197 31.00 24.05 13.71
N ASP A 198 31.88 24.49 14.61
CA ASP A 198 32.48 23.61 15.63
C ASP A 198 31.44 22.98 16.58
N ASP A 199 30.25 23.59 16.73
CA ASP A 199 29.11 23.07 17.49
C ASP A 199 28.47 21.81 16.86
N LYS A 200 28.81 21.48 15.61
CA LYS A 200 28.32 20.30 14.88
C LYS A 200 29.23 19.07 14.97
N LEU A 201 30.36 19.21 15.65
CA LEU A 201 31.38 18.18 15.74
C LEU A 201 31.22 17.31 16.98
N ALA A 202 31.59 16.04 16.84
CA ALA A 202 31.56 15.04 17.89
C ALA A 202 32.56 15.37 19.01
N GLY A 203 32.11 15.28 20.25
CA GLY A 203 32.96 15.37 21.44
C GLY A 203 34.01 14.26 21.51
N PHE A 204 35.01 14.43 22.38
CA PHE A 204 36.06 13.41 22.57
C PHE A 204 35.56 12.24 23.43
N TRP A 205 34.79 12.51 24.49
CA TRP A 205 34.31 11.48 25.43
C TRP A 205 32.96 10.86 25.02
N GLY A 206 32.36 11.34 23.93
CA GLY A 206 30.99 11.03 23.53
C GLY A 206 30.26 12.32 23.13
N ASP A 207 29.04 12.16 22.61
CA ASP A 207 28.22 13.27 22.11
C ASP A 207 26.73 13.01 22.35
N TYR A 208 25.97 14.05 22.71
CA TYR A 208 24.54 13.91 23.02
C TYR A 208 23.66 13.59 21.79
N ARG A 209 24.16 13.69 20.55
CA ARG A 209 23.33 13.40 19.36
C ARG A 209 23.17 11.89 19.14
N ASN A 210 22.80 11.49 17.92
CA ASN A 210 22.68 10.08 17.54
C ASN A 210 24.08 9.45 17.41
N CYS A 211 24.77 9.28 18.53
CA CYS A 211 26.12 8.77 18.62
C CYS A 211 26.20 7.76 19.75
N ASP A 212 26.98 6.72 19.52
CA ASP A 212 27.37 5.75 20.52
C ASP A 212 28.68 6.17 21.19
N VAL A 213 29.11 5.42 22.20
CA VAL A 213 30.23 5.80 23.04
C VAL A 213 31.56 5.22 22.52
N PRO A 214 32.67 5.99 22.52
CA PRO A 214 33.97 5.46 22.15
C PRO A 214 34.55 4.51 23.20
N VAL A 215 35.40 3.58 22.73
CA VAL A 215 36.07 2.56 23.57
C VAL A 215 36.78 3.17 24.78
N TRP A 216 37.47 4.31 24.63
CA TRP A 216 38.24 4.92 25.72
C TRP A 216 37.36 5.52 26.82
N THR A 217 36.12 5.91 26.54
CA THR A 217 35.18 6.35 27.58
C THR A 217 34.73 5.15 28.42
N VAL A 218 34.47 4.01 27.78
CA VAL A 218 34.13 2.76 28.49
C VAL A 218 35.31 2.26 29.30
N GLU A 219 36.52 2.24 28.73
CA GLU A 219 37.73 1.87 29.48
C GLU A 219 37.97 2.81 30.68
N ASN A 220 37.75 4.12 30.50
CA ASN A 220 37.84 5.09 31.59
C ASN A 220 36.80 4.83 32.70
N MET A 221 35.57 4.45 32.34
CA MET A 221 34.55 4.02 33.31
C MET A 221 35.03 2.80 34.11
N PHE A 222 35.56 1.78 33.44
CA PHE A 222 36.06 0.56 34.07
C PHE A 222 37.24 0.86 35.01
N GLU A 223 38.16 1.73 34.58
CA GLU A 223 39.26 2.20 35.41
C GLU A 223 38.75 2.93 36.66
N HIS A 224 37.80 3.86 36.49
CA HIS A 224 37.18 4.59 37.61
C HIS A 224 36.52 3.64 38.60
N LEU A 225 35.69 2.71 38.10
CA LEU A 225 35.00 1.69 38.90
C LEU A 225 35.98 0.83 39.70
N SER A 226 37.06 0.36 39.06
CA SER A 226 38.07 -0.49 39.70
C SER A 226 38.83 0.18 40.85
N LYS A 227 38.92 1.51 40.83
CA LYS A 227 39.69 2.31 41.80
C LYS A 227 38.84 2.90 42.91
N ASN A 228 37.62 3.33 42.59
CA ASN A 228 36.83 4.18 43.48
C ASN A 228 35.57 3.51 44.00
N GLU A 229 35.06 2.49 43.33
CA GLU A 229 33.82 1.82 43.70
C GLU A 229 34.07 0.43 44.31
N GLN A 230 33.16 -0.01 45.18
CA GLN A 230 33.19 -1.33 45.80
C GLN A 230 31.88 -2.04 45.54
N PHE A 231 31.96 -3.22 44.92
CA PHE A 231 30.81 -4.08 44.61
C PHE A 231 31.25 -5.54 44.66
N ASP A 232 30.35 -6.45 45.01
CA ASP A 232 30.61 -7.87 45.20
C ASP A 232 30.65 -8.62 43.87
N PHE A 233 29.72 -8.30 42.97
CA PHE A 233 29.60 -8.87 41.62
C PHE A 233 28.91 -7.88 40.66
N VAL A 234 28.84 -8.25 39.39
CA VAL A 234 28.29 -7.40 38.32
C VAL A 234 27.08 -8.08 37.69
N TYR A 235 26.00 -7.32 37.48
CA TYR A 235 24.96 -7.64 36.51
C TYR A 235 25.26 -6.87 35.22
N TRP A 236 25.42 -7.59 34.11
CA TRP A 236 25.57 -6.98 32.80
C TRP A 236 24.43 -7.41 31.89
N THR A 237 23.52 -6.50 31.56
CA THR A 237 22.27 -6.83 30.85
C THR A 237 22.33 -6.60 29.34
N GLY A 238 23.48 -6.85 28.70
CA GLY A 238 23.58 -6.88 27.24
C GLY A 238 23.70 -5.53 26.54
N ASP A 239 23.53 -5.56 25.22
CA ASP A 239 23.65 -4.46 24.26
C ASP A 239 25.04 -3.82 24.21
N LEU A 240 25.95 -4.54 23.56
CA LEU A 240 27.35 -4.16 23.38
C LEU A 240 27.68 -3.60 21.99
N PRO A 241 27.20 -4.16 20.86
CA PRO A 241 27.48 -3.60 19.54
C PRO A 241 26.76 -2.26 19.31
N PRO A 242 27.30 -1.35 18.48
CA PRO A 242 26.71 -0.02 18.26
C PRO A 242 25.45 -0.05 17.35
N HIS A 243 24.83 1.10 17.12
CA HIS A 243 23.58 1.27 16.37
C HIS A 243 23.76 1.38 14.83
N ASN A 244 24.93 1.04 14.27
CA ASN A 244 25.13 0.94 12.80
C ASN A 244 24.54 -0.35 12.22
N VAL A 245 23.34 -0.70 12.63
CA VAL A 245 22.69 -2.01 12.38
C VAL A 245 22.49 -2.35 10.91
N TRP A 246 22.55 -1.36 10.01
CA TRP A 246 22.51 -1.59 8.56
C TRP A 246 23.81 -2.18 8.02
N LYS A 247 24.92 -2.04 8.75
CA LYS A 247 26.27 -2.42 8.30
C LYS A 247 27.07 -3.08 9.42
N GLN A 248 26.62 -4.27 9.83
CA GLN A 248 27.30 -5.11 10.82
C GLN A 248 27.44 -6.54 10.32
N SER A 249 28.63 -7.11 10.49
CA SER A 249 28.88 -8.54 10.27
C SER A 249 28.85 -9.32 11.58
N ARG A 250 28.70 -10.65 11.51
CA ARG A 250 28.86 -11.53 12.68
C ARG A 250 30.22 -11.34 13.37
N GLN A 251 31.28 -11.09 12.59
CA GLN A 251 32.62 -10.90 13.13
C GLN A 251 32.72 -9.61 13.95
N ASP A 252 32.03 -8.54 13.55
CA ASP A 252 32.01 -7.28 14.30
C ASP A 252 31.38 -7.50 15.70
N GLN A 253 30.30 -8.28 15.78
CA GLN A 253 29.68 -8.63 17.06
C GLN A 253 30.64 -9.44 17.96
N LEU A 254 31.36 -10.42 17.38
CA LEU A 254 32.35 -11.22 18.10
C LEU A 254 33.54 -10.37 18.59
N ASN A 255 34.01 -9.42 17.78
CA ASN A 255 35.08 -8.49 18.16
C ASN A 255 34.66 -7.59 19.32
N ALA A 256 33.39 -7.16 19.35
CA ALA A 256 32.86 -6.39 20.46
C ALA A 256 32.91 -7.21 21.77
N LEU A 257 32.44 -8.47 21.73
CA LEU A 257 32.49 -9.39 22.87
C LEU A 257 33.93 -9.64 23.36
N ASP A 258 34.90 -9.76 22.44
CA ASP A 258 36.33 -9.87 22.76
C ASP A 258 36.83 -8.65 23.55
N ALA A 259 36.48 -7.45 23.09
CA ALA A 259 36.90 -6.20 23.73
C ALA A 259 36.32 -6.08 25.16
N LEU A 260 35.03 -6.34 25.33
CA LEU A 260 34.39 -6.24 26.64
C LEU A 260 34.91 -7.32 27.61
N SER A 261 35.06 -8.56 27.14
CA SER A 261 35.63 -9.65 27.95
C SER A 261 37.04 -9.32 28.44
N SER A 262 37.83 -8.66 27.59
CA SER A 262 39.17 -8.18 27.94
C SER A 262 39.14 -7.06 28.98
N LEU A 263 38.19 -6.12 28.90
CA LEU A 263 38.00 -5.09 29.91
C LEU A 263 37.59 -5.68 31.27
N PHE A 264 36.68 -6.66 31.30
CA PHE A 264 36.31 -7.35 32.53
C PHE A 264 37.50 -8.07 33.17
N GLN A 265 38.29 -8.82 32.40
CA GLN A 265 39.50 -9.48 32.92
C GLN A 265 40.55 -8.50 33.41
N LYS A 266 40.70 -7.35 32.76
CA LYS A 266 41.68 -6.33 33.13
C LYS A 266 41.31 -5.62 34.42
N TYR A 267 40.06 -5.20 34.57
CA TYR A 267 39.65 -4.31 35.66
C TYR A 267 38.93 -5.04 36.81
N PHE A 268 38.22 -6.14 36.51
CA PHE A 268 37.45 -6.90 37.50
C PHE A 268 37.83 -8.41 37.53
N PRO A 269 39.13 -8.79 37.58
CA PRO A 269 39.57 -10.19 37.44
C PRO A 269 39.01 -11.15 38.49
N ASN A 270 38.61 -10.64 39.66
CA ASN A 270 38.11 -11.43 40.79
C ASN A 270 36.60 -11.24 41.03
N LYS A 271 35.88 -10.64 40.08
CA LYS A 271 34.44 -10.43 40.18
C LYS A 271 33.73 -11.34 39.20
N VAL A 272 32.64 -11.97 39.65
CA VAL A 272 31.78 -12.75 38.75
C VAL A 272 30.89 -11.77 37.99
N ILE A 273 30.85 -11.92 36.67
CA ILE A 273 29.98 -11.15 35.79
C ILE A 273 28.78 -12.01 35.41
N TYR A 274 27.61 -11.68 35.96
CA TYR A 274 26.36 -12.33 35.59
C TYR A 274 25.70 -11.58 34.43
N SER A 275 25.79 -12.18 33.25
CA SER A 275 25.33 -11.58 32.01
C SER A 275 23.91 -11.98 31.63
N ALA A 276 23.19 -11.08 30.98
CA ALA A 276 22.00 -11.34 30.17
C ALA A 276 22.24 -10.87 28.72
N LEU A 277 21.58 -11.51 27.78
CA LEU A 277 21.74 -11.21 26.35
C LEU A 277 20.84 -10.04 25.93
N GLY A 278 21.41 -9.06 25.22
CA GLY A 278 20.68 -7.96 24.60
C GLY A 278 20.28 -8.23 23.16
N ASN A 279 19.65 -7.26 22.52
CA ASN A 279 19.09 -7.38 21.18
C ASN A 279 20.06 -6.96 20.07
N HIS A 280 21.12 -6.22 20.42
CA HIS A 280 22.19 -5.84 19.49
C HIS A 280 23.27 -6.92 19.30
N GLU A 281 23.31 -7.99 20.09
CA GLU A 281 24.37 -9.00 19.94
C GLU A 281 24.27 -9.85 18.65
N SER A 282 23.11 -9.98 18.03
CA SER A 282 22.96 -10.67 16.74
C SER A 282 23.21 -9.73 15.56
N SER A 283 23.63 -10.29 14.42
CA SER A 283 23.55 -9.62 13.12
C SER A 283 22.82 -10.55 12.13
N PRO A 284 21.70 -10.10 11.53
CA PRO A 284 21.08 -8.78 11.70
C PRO A 284 20.54 -8.52 13.12
N VAL A 285 20.38 -7.24 13.50
CA VAL A 285 19.89 -6.86 14.84
C VAL A 285 18.50 -7.46 15.11
N ASN A 286 18.22 -7.82 16.36
CA ASN A 286 16.97 -8.44 16.83
C ASN A 286 16.65 -9.85 16.30
N LEU A 287 17.38 -10.36 15.30
CA LEU A 287 17.10 -11.65 14.69
C LEU A 287 17.78 -12.80 15.45
N PHE A 288 17.02 -13.41 16.36
CA PHE A 288 17.44 -14.57 17.16
C PHE A 288 16.59 -15.80 16.79
N PRO A 289 17.02 -16.62 15.80
CA PRO A 289 16.24 -17.76 15.32
C PRO A 289 16.08 -18.82 16.42
N PRO A 290 14.84 -19.22 16.77
CA PRO A 290 14.61 -20.41 17.59
C PRO A 290 14.92 -21.70 16.81
N PRO A 291 15.08 -22.87 17.47
CA PRO A 291 15.52 -24.11 16.80
C PRO A 291 14.59 -24.66 15.70
N PHE A 292 13.36 -24.16 15.59
CA PHE A 292 12.45 -24.55 14.50
C PHE A 292 12.80 -23.87 13.17
N VAL A 293 13.58 -22.78 13.18
CA VAL A 293 14.12 -22.13 11.99
C VAL A 293 15.34 -22.92 11.52
N LYS A 294 15.40 -23.30 10.24
CA LYS A 294 16.46 -24.18 9.71
C LYS A 294 17.50 -23.44 8.88
N GLU A 295 17.08 -22.33 8.28
CA GLU A 295 17.77 -21.55 7.26
C GLU A 295 18.79 -20.59 7.88
N ASP A 296 18.64 -20.27 9.17
CA ASP A 296 19.56 -19.45 9.95
C ASP A 296 19.82 -20.08 11.31
N ASN A 297 21.03 -19.90 11.83
CA ASN A 297 21.47 -20.50 13.08
C ASN A 297 22.29 -19.51 13.93
N ILE A 298 21.86 -19.33 15.17
CA ILE A 298 22.47 -18.44 16.17
C ILE A 298 23.64 -19.07 16.96
N THR A 299 23.98 -20.34 16.68
CA THR A 299 25.03 -21.11 17.39
C THR A 299 26.38 -20.38 17.43
N TRP A 300 26.73 -19.61 16.39
CA TRP A 300 27.97 -18.82 16.33
C TRP A 300 28.08 -17.84 17.51
N LEU A 301 26.96 -17.24 17.91
CA LEU A 301 26.87 -16.30 19.02
C LEU A 301 26.77 -17.04 20.34
N TYR A 302 25.86 -18.00 20.49
CA TYR A 302 25.63 -18.67 21.78
C TYR A 302 26.82 -19.51 22.24
N SER A 303 27.54 -20.12 21.30
CA SER A 303 28.81 -20.81 21.61
C SER A 303 29.87 -19.84 22.10
N ARG A 304 29.93 -18.65 21.49
CA ARG A 304 30.85 -17.60 21.91
C ARG A 304 30.51 -17.08 23.31
N LEU A 305 29.25 -16.76 23.57
CA LEU A 305 28.78 -16.29 24.87
C LEU A 305 29.08 -17.30 25.98
N ALA A 306 28.90 -18.59 25.72
CA ALA A 306 29.23 -19.64 26.69
C ALA A 306 30.72 -19.62 27.09
N ILE A 307 31.62 -19.42 26.13
CA ILE A 307 33.06 -19.30 26.39
C ILE A 307 33.36 -18.04 27.19
N ASP A 308 32.87 -16.89 26.71
CA ASP A 308 33.19 -15.59 27.32
C ASP A 308 32.61 -15.45 28.73
N TRP A 309 31.37 -15.91 28.97
CA TRP A 309 30.73 -15.83 30.28
C TRP A 309 31.38 -16.76 31.31
N VAL A 310 31.84 -17.95 30.89
CA VAL A 310 32.67 -18.81 31.76
C VAL A 310 33.98 -18.10 32.08
N LYS A 311 34.62 -17.49 31.07
CA LYS A 311 35.86 -16.75 31.23
C LYS A 311 35.74 -15.55 32.18
N THR A 312 34.55 -14.98 32.34
CA THR A 312 34.25 -13.89 33.29
C THR A 312 33.62 -14.37 34.61
N GLY A 313 33.67 -15.68 34.90
CA GLY A 313 33.41 -16.24 36.21
C GLY A 313 32.16 -17.11 36.35
N LEU A 314 31.38 -17.33 35.28
CA LEU A 314 30.26 -18.28 35.34
C LEU A 314 30.74 -19.74 35.43
N PRO A 315 30.05 -20.61 36.17
CA PRO A 315 30.38 -22.04 36.22
C PRO A 315 30.17 -22.80 34.90
N ASP A 316 31.07 -23.73 34.60
CA ASP A 316 31.03 -24.57 33.38
C ASP A 316 29.73 -25.37 33.20
N TYR A 317 29.06 -25.77 34.28
CA TYR A 317 27.82 -26.56 34.20
C TYR A 317 26.66 -25.78 33.56
N LEU A 318 26.79 -24.47 33.39
CA LEU A 318 25.80 -23.61 32.72
C LEU A 318 25.92 -23.63 31.19
N VAL A 319 27.06 -24.06 30.65
CA VAL A 319 27.35 -24.06 29.20
C VAL A 319 26.22 -24.70 28.37
N PRO A 320 25.62 -25.86 28.74
CA PRO A 320 24.52 -26.43 27.96
C PRO A 320 23.28 -25.54 27.83
N ASN A 321 22.92 -24.78 28.88
CA ASN A 321 21.78 -23.86 28.81
C ASN A 321 22.14 -22.59 28.02
N ILE A 322 23.36 -22.07 28.22
CA ILE A 322 23.85 -20.89 27.51
C ILE A 322 23.94 -21.18 25.99
N THR A 323 24.48 -22.32 25.60
CA THR A 323 24.58 -22.73 24.18
C THR A 323 23.22 -23.05 23.55
N ARG A 324 22.25 -23.51 24.34
CA ARG A 324 20.89 -23.79 23.89
C ARG A 324 20.06 -22.54 23.62
N GLY A 325 20.16 -21.51 24.48
CA GLY A 325 19.25 -20.37 24.41
C GLY A 325 19.72 -19.09 25.08
N ALA A 326 20.99 -19.01 25.50
CA ALA A 326 21.57 -17.85 26.20
C ALA A 326 20.81 -17.42 27.47
N PHE A 327 20.12 -18.35 28.13
CA PHE A 327 19.50 -18.17 29.45
C PHE A 327 20.06 -19.21 30.42
N TYR A 328 20.11 -18.89 31.72
CA TYR A 328 20.68 -19.79 32.74
C TYR A 328 20.22 -19.42 34.16
N SER A 329 20.43 -20.33 35.11
CA SER A 329 20.21 -20.06 36.53
C SER A 329 21.37 -20.57 37.37
N VAL A 330 21.77 -19.77 38.36
CA VAL A 330 22.91 -20.03 39.23
C VAL A 330 22.61 -19.54 40.65
N GLN A 331 23.11 -20.25 41.66
CA GLN A 331 23.05 -19.76 43.04
C GLN A 331 24.21 -18.78 43.27
N ILE A 332 23.91 -17.54 43.69
CA ILE A 332 24.93 -16.51 43.94
C ILE A 332 25.54 -16.73 45.32
N VAL A 333 24.68 -16.83 46.34
CA VAL A 333 25.01 -17.13 47.74
C VAL A 333 23.93 -18.05 48.30
N PRO A 334 24.17 -18.76 49.43
CA PRO A 334 23.15 -19.59 50.04
C PRO A 334 21.83 -18.83 50.26
N GLY A 335 20.74 -19.35 49.68
CA GLY A 335 19.42 -18.71 49.79
C GLY A 335 19.10 -17.64 48.74
N LEU A 336 20.04 -17.29 47.84
CA LEU A 336 19.81 -16.40 46.70
C LEU A 336 20.22 -17.04 45.37
N ARG A 337 19.24 -17.14 44.46
CA ARG A 337 19.42 -17.61 43.09
C ARG A 337 19.24 -16.46 42.09
N LEU A 338 20.06 -16.47 41.06
CA LEU A 338 19.89 -15.68 39.87
C LEU A 338 19.23 -16.50 38.76
N VAL A 339 18.37 -15.86 37.99
CA VAL A 339 17.90 -16.34 36.70
C VAL A 339 18.15 -15.25 35.66
N SER A 340 18.98 -15.58 34.67
CA SER A 340 19.22 -14.74 33.50
C SER A 340 18.35 -15.22 32.35
N LEU A 341 17.55 -14.31 31.80
CA LEU A 341 16.59 -14.56 30.74
C LEU A 341 17.08 -13.97 29.41
N ASN A 342 16.89 -14.73 28.34
CA ASN A 342 17.04 -14.24 26.98
C ASN A 342 15.72 -13.60 26.54
N MET A 343 15.65 -12.28 26.65
CA MET A 343 14.44 -11.52 26.35
C MET A 343 14.21 -11.35 24.84
N ASN A 344 15.13 -11.76 23.98
CA ASN A 344 14.96 -11.68 22.52
C ASN A 344 13.90 -12.65 21.97
N TYR A 345 13.37 -13.54 22.80
CA TYR A 345 12.24 -14.41 22.46
C TYR A 345 10.88 -13.81 22.81
N CYS A 346 10.83 -12.50 23.02
CA CYS A 346 9.61 -11.78 23.35
C CYS A 346 9.23 -10.57 22.48
N PRO A 347 10.15 -9.80 21.84
CA PRO A 347 9.78 -8.57 21.12
C PRO A 347 9.25 -8.87 19.72
N SER A 348 8.38 -8.02 19.19
CA SER A 348 7.89 -8.09 17.80
C SER A 348 9.00 -7.91 16.76
N GLU A 349 10.13 -7.32 17.15
CA GLU A 349 11.30 -7.03 16.34
C GLU A 349 12.12 -8.29 16.03
N ASN A 350 11.94 -9.37 16.80
CA ASN A 350 12.44 -10.68 16.41
C ASN A 350 11.45 -11.34 15.46
N TYR A 351 11.60 -11.04 14.16
CA TYR A 351 10.66 -11.47 13.12
C TYR A 351 10.50 -13.00 13.00
N TYR A 352 11.44 -13.81 13.51
CA TYR A 352 11.27 -15.26 13.57
C TYR A 352 10.11 -15.71 14.48
N LEU A 353 9.67 -14.87 15.42
CA LEU A 353 8.50 -15.13 16.26
C LEU A 353 7.19 -15.09 15.47
N TYR A 354 7.19 -14.59 14.23
CA TYR A 354 6.03 -14.60 13.34
C TYR A 354 5.75 -16.00 12.78
N ILE A 355 6.73 -16.91 12.83
CA ILE A 355 6.54 -18.32 12.52
C ILE A 355 5.89 -19.01 13.71
N ASN A 356 6.45 -18.81 14.92
CA ASN A 356 5.86 -19.29 16.16
C ASN A 356 6.38 -18.49 17.37
N SER A 357 5.49 -17.78 18.07
CA SER A 357 5.82 -17.00 19.27
C SER A 357 5.55 -17.75 20.58
N THR A 358 5.06 -19.00 20.53
CA THR A 358 4.65 -19.76 21.71
C THR A 358 5.87 -20.21 22.51
N ASP A 359 6.09 -19.57 23.66
CA ASP A 359 7.18 -19.81 24.61
C ASP A 359 8.46 -20.40 23.97
N PRO A 360 9.20 -19.63 23.16
CA PRO A 360 10.36 -20.16 22.43
C PRO A 360 11.36 -20.82 23.38
N LEU A 361 11.82 -22.01 23.01
CA LEU A 361 12.66 -22.91 23.82
C LEU A 361 12.04 -23.41 25.14
N GLY A 362 10.79 -23.08 25.44
CA GLY A 362 10.14 -23.36 26.72
C GLY A 362 10.72 -22.51 27.86
N GLN A 363 11.19 -21.29 27.57
CA GLN A 363 11.92 -20.46 28.54
C GLN A 363 11.04 -20.04 29.73
N LEU A 364 9.79 -19.63 29.51
CA LEU A 364 8.87 -19.29 30.61
C LEU A 364 8.46 -20.53 31.40
N ALA A 365 8.25 -21.67 30.74
CA ALA A 365 8.00 -22.95 31.42
C ALA A 365 9.19 -23.33 32.32
N TRP A 366 10.41 -23.21 31.78
CA TRP A 366 11.64 -23.42 32.53
C TRP A 366 11.78 -22.44 33.71
N LEU A 367 11.46 -21.16 33.52
CA LEU A 367 11.45 -20.17 34.60
C LEU A 367 10.49 -20.57 35.72
N VAL A 368 9.28 -21.02 35.38
CA VAL A 368 8.29 -21.51 36.35
C VAL A 368 8.83 -22.68 37.17
N ASP A 369 9.51 -23.63 36.53
CA ASP A 369 10.13 -24.77 37.23
C ASP A 369 11.21 -24.32 38.21
N ILE A 370 12.04 -23.35 37.82
CA ILE A 370 13.08 -22.80 38.71
C ILE A 370 12.44 -22.08 39.90
N LEU A 371 11.45 -21.21 39.65
CA LEU A 371 10.77 -20.45 40.70
C LEU A 371 10.01 -21.37 41.67
N GLN A 372 9.38 -22.43 41.17
CA GLN A 372 8.68 -23.39 42.02
C GLN A 372 9.66 -24.18 42.90
N LYS A 373 10.82 -24.58 42.35
CA LYS A 373 11.88 -25.24 43.12
C LYS A 373 12.42 -24.31 44.21
N SER A 374 12.72 -23.06 43.87
CA SER A 374 13.19 -22.07 44.84
C SER A 374 12.14 -21.77 45.93
N GLU A 375 10.86 -21.63 45.58
CA GLU A 375 9.77 -21.48 46.56
C GLU A 375 9.70 -22.68 47.52
N THR A 376 9.86 -23.90 47.00
CA THR A 376 9.79 -25.14 47.80
C THR A 376 10.90 -25.21 48.86
N ILE A 377 12.08 -24.69 48.55
CA ILE A 377 13.25 -24.70 49.46
C ILE A 377 13.46 -23.37 50.19
N GLY A 378 12.57 -22.38 50.01
CA GLY A 378 12.65 -21.07 50.66
C GLY A 378 13.74 -20.13 50.10
N GLU A 379 14.27 -20.42 48.92
CA GLU A 379 15.30 -19.61 48.24
C GLU A 379 14.67 -18.37 47.58
N LYS A 380 15.37 -17.23 47.61
CA LYS A 380 14.96 -16.00 46.93
C LYS A 380 15.57 -15.92 45.54
N VAL A 381 14.91 -15.18 44.65
CA VAL A 381 15.28 -15.12 43.23
C VAL A 381 15.44 -13.68 42.75
N HIS A 382 16.57 -13.42 42.09
CA HIS A 382 16.78 -12.26 41.22
C HIS A 382 16.59 -12.65 39.76
N LEU A 383 15.88 -11.80 39.02
CA LEU A 383 15.73 -11.92 37.57
C LEU A 383 16.58 -10.84 36.90
N ILE A 384 17.38 -11.23 35.92
CA ILE A 384 18.06 -10.31 35.00
C ILE A 384 17.65 -10.59 33.56
N GLY A 385 17.49 -9.55 32.76
CA GLY A 385 17.17 -9.64 31.34
C GLY A 385 17.48 -8.31 30.66
N HIS A 386 17.46 -8.26 29.33
CA HIS A 386 17.71 -7.00 28.61
C HIS A 386 16.41 -6.21 28.37
N ILE A 387 15.57 -6.69 27.46
CA ILE A 387 14.30 -6.06 27.09
C ILE A 387 13.29 -6.20 28.24
N PRO A 388 12.76 -5.10 28.78
CA PRO A 388 11.80 -5.17 29.85
C PRO A 388 10.44 -5.72 29.36
N PRO A 389 9.72 -6.53 30.16
CA PRO A 389 8.54 -7.29 29.70
C PRO A 389 7.42 -6.47 29.06
N GLN A 390 7.29 -5.17 29.33
CA GLN A 390 6.28 -4.32 28.69
C GLN A 390 6.53 -4.06 27.20
N SER A 391 7.78 -4.23 26.74
CA SER A 391 8.15 -4.10 25.33
C SER A 391 8.02 -5.43 24.58
N CYS A 392 7.61 -6.49 25.27
CA CYS A 392 7.36 -7.79 24.66
C CYS A 392 5.96 -7.86 24.04
N MET A 393 5.79 -8.80 23.11
CA MET A 393 4.49 -9.21 22.60
C MET A 393 3.54 -9.60 23.73
N LYS A 394 2.25 -9.28 23.54
CA LYS A 394 1.21 -9.34 24.57
C LYS A 394 1.18 -10.64 25.36
N SER A 395 1.15 -11.80 24.69
CA SER A 395 1.09 -13.10 25.37
C SER A 395 2.31 -13.37 26.24
N PHE A 396 3.52 -13.07 25.76
CA PHE A 396 4.73 -13.22 26.57
C PHE A 396 4.66 -12.33 27.81
N SER A 397 4.33 -11.04 27.61
CA SER A 397 4.23 -10.06 28.70
C SER A 397 3.20 -10.47 29.76
N GLN A 398 2.01 -10.91 29.34
CA GLN A 398 0.95 -11.39 30.22
C GLN A 398 1.35 -12.63 31.01
N ASN A 399 2.00 -13.61 30.36
CA ASN A 399 2.48 -14.81 31.05
C ASN A 399 3.60 -14.48 32.04
N PHE A 400 4.54 -13.61 31.67
CA PHE A 400 5.56 -13.12 32.59
C PHE A 400 4.92 -12.42 33.80
N TYR A 401 3.91 -11.56 33.59
CA TYR A 401 3.18 -10.88 34.64
C TYR A 401 2.47 -11.86 35.60
N ARG A 402 1.86 -12.93 35.06
CA ARG A 402 1.24 -14.01 35.83
C ARG A 402 2.27 -14.79 36.66
N ILE A 403 3.46 -15.05 36.11
CA ILE A 403 4.56 -15.72 36.81
C ILE A 403 5.04 -14.85 37.98
N VAL A 404 5.31 -13.56 37.75
CA VAL A 404 5.72 -12.62 38.81
C VAL A 404 4.66 -12.56 39.91
N ASN A 405 3.38 -12.51 39.55
CA ASN A 405 2.28 -12.53 40.51
C ASN A 405 2.20 -13.83 41.31
N ARG A 406 2.40 -15.00 40.68
CA ARG A 406 2.36 -16.28 41.36
C ARG A 406 3.50 -16.43 42.37
N TYR A 407 4.68 -15.92 42.04
CA TYR A 407 5.90 -16.09 42.82
C TYR A 407 6.36 -14.79 43.53
N GLU A 408 5.42 -13.92 43.90
CA GLU A 408 5.71 -12.60 44.50
C GLU A 408 6.50 -12.67 45.81
N SER A 409 6.45 -13.79 46.55
CA SER A 409 7.24 -14.00 47.77
C SER A 409 8.63 -14.59 47.53
N THR A 410 8.91 -15.03 46.30
CA THR A 410 10.14 -15.69 45.88
C THR A 410 11.01 -14.74 45.04
N ILE A 411 10.41 -13.96 44.14
CA ILE A 411 11.10 -12.96 43.32
C ILE A 411 11.30 -11.69 44.14
N VAL A 412 12.56 -11.35 44.46
CA VAL A 412 12.92 -10.22 45.34
C VAL A 412 13.67 -9.09 44.62
N GLY A 413 14.01 -9.28 43.34
CA GLY A 413 14.64 -8.26 42.50
C GLY A 413 14.53 -8.60 41.02
N GLN A 414 14.33 -7.57 40.20
CA GLN A 414 14.22 -7.66 38.74
C GLN A 414 15.00 -6.51 38.10
N PHE A 415 16.00 -6.81 37.27
CA PHE A 415 16.97 -5.83 36.75
C PHE A 415 17.11 -5.94 35.23
N PHE A 416 16.81 -4.84 34.53
CA PHE A 416 16.70 -4.77 33.07
C PHE A 416 17.37 -3.51 32.48
N GLY A 417 17.43 -3.43 31.16
CA GLY A 417 18.07 -2.35 30.39
C GLY A 417 17.22 -1.89 29.19
N HIS A 418 17.85 -1.80 28.01
CA HIS A 418 17.24 -1.60 26.69
C HIS A 418 16.69 -0.19 26.43
N THR A 419 16.06 0.44 27.42
CA THR A 419 15.37 1.72 27.19
C THR A 419 16.27 2.95 27.26
N HIS A 420 17.56 2.74 27.61
CA HIS A 420 18.65 3.70 27.79
C HIS A 420 18.46 4.78 28.87
N SER A 421 17.22 5.10 29.20
CA SER A 421 16.83 6.05 30.25
C SER A 421 16.57 5.34 31.57
N GLU A 422 16.69 6.08 32.66
CA GLU A 422 16.41 5.56 34.00
C GLU A 422 14.91 5.40 34.25
N LYS A 423 14.47 4.15 34.50
CA LYS A 423 13.05 3.83 34.72
C LYS A 423 12.87 2.73 35.76
N PHE A 424 11.65 2.63 36.24
CA PHE A 424 11.18 1.46 36.98
C PHE A 424 9.74 1.13 36.58
N ARG A 425 9.32 -0.08 36.91
CA ARG A 425 7.97 -0.60 36.66
C ARG A 425 7.43 -1.29 37.90
N LEU A 426 6.14 -1.09 38.16
CA LEU A 426 5.42 -1.78 39.21
C LEU A 426 4.54 -2.88 38.62
N PHE A 427 4.56 -4.03 39.28
CA PHE A 427 3.60 -5.11 39.08
C PHE A 427 2.53 -4.98 40.16
N TYR A 428 1.29 -5.31 39.81
CA TYR A 428 0.13 -5.30 40.69
C TYR A 428 -0.51 -6.68 40.74
N ASP A 429 -1.31 -6.91 41.78
CA ASP A 429 -2.08 -8.14 41.95
C ASP A 429 -3.07 -8.34 40.80
N LEU A 430 -3.29 -9.60 40.41
CA LEU A 430 -4.23 -9.94 39.34
C LEU A 430 -5.71 -9.91 39.77
N GLU A 431 -6.03 -9.73 41.06
CA GLU A 431 -7.42 -9.76 41.53
C GLU A 431 -8.13 -8.43 41.21
N ASN A 432 -7.49 -7.30 41.52
CA ASN A 432 -8.07 -5.98 41.30
C ASN A 432 -7.08 -4.91 40.82
N LEU A 433 -5.81 -5.25 40.61
CA LEU A 433 -4.76 -4.35 40.11
C LEU A 433 -4.58 -3.11 40.99
N GLN A 434 -4.66 -3.27 42.32
CA GLN A 434 -4.49 -2.16 43.29
C GLN A 434 -3.26 -2.34 44.18
N ARG A 435 -2.94 -3.57 44.59
CA ARG A 435 -1.81 -3.85 45.48
C ARG A 435 -0.54 -4.06 44.66
N PRO A 436 0.50 -3.23 44.83
CA PRO A 436 1.76 -3.44 44.16
C PRO A 436 2.47 -4.68 44.75
N VAL A 437 2.96 -5.57 43.88
CA VAL A 437 3.53 -6.89 44.26
C VAL A 437 5.03 -6.99 43.98
N SER A 438 5.56 -6.24 43.02
CA SER A 438 6.97 -6.28 42.66
C SER A 438 7.42 -5.00 41.95
N VAL A 439 8.74 -4.76 41.96
CA VAL A 439 9.41 -3.65 41.26
C VAL A 439 10.39 -4.25 40.27
N LEU A 440 10.39 -3.71 39.05
CA LEU A 440 11.39 -3.99 38.03
C LEU A 440 12.16 -2.70 37.72
N TYR A 441 13.47 -2.76 37.90
CA TYR A 441 14.38 -1.65 37.66
C TYR A 441 14.94 -1.72 36.25
N ILE A 442 14.92 -0.60 35.55
CA ILE A 442 15.48 -0.45 34.21
C ILE A 442 16.62 0.58 34.32
N SER A 443 17.85 0.12 34.17
CA SER A 443 19.02 0.96 34.32
C SER A 443 19.31 1.79 33.08
N GLY A 444 19.81 3.00 33.31
CA GLY A 444 20.27 3.89 32.27
C GLY A 444 21.48 3.33 31.55
N SER A 445 21.63 3.71 30.28
CA SER A 445 22.69 3.18 29.42
C SER A 445 24.06 3.77 29.76
N VAL A 446 25.10 3.00 29.46
CA VAL A 446 26.47 3.55 29.38
C VAL A 446 26.64 4.35 28.08
N THR A 447 25.94 3.98 26.99
CA THR A 447 25.95 4.77 25.75
C THR A 447 25.31 6.15 25.91
N THR A 448 25.73 7.07 25.04
CA THR A 448 25.12 8.38 24.86
C THR A 448 23.87 8.33 23.97
N TYR A 449 23.67 7.22 23.25
CA TYR A 449 22.60 7.06 22.29
C TYR A 449 21.21 7.08 22.94
N SER A 450 20.30 7.96 22.54
CA SER A 450 20.64 9.31 22.10
C SER A 450 20.29 10.27 23.22
N ASN A 451 20.91 11.45 23.21
CA ASN A 451 20.50 12.58 24.03
C ASN A 451 20.76 12.41 25.54
N LEU A 452 21.77 11.62 25.88
CA LEU A 452 21.98 11.12 27.23
C LEU A 452 23.46 11.20 27.67
N ASN A 453 23.70 11.44 28.95
CA ASN A 453 25.03 11.24 29.53
C ASN A 453 25.31 9.74 29.74
N PRO A 454 26.55 9.24 29.61
CA PRO A 454 26.92 7.90 30.05
C PRO A 454 26.64 7.72 31.54
N SER A 455 26.05 6.57 31.93
CA SER A 455 25.82 6.25 33.35
C SER A 455 26.01 4.78 33.67
N TYR A 456 26.20 4.48 34.96
CA TYR A 456 26.08 3.14 35.53
C TYR A 456 25.33 3.20 36.86
N ARG A 457 24.89 2.04 37.36
CA ARG A 457 24.16 1.93 38.63
C ARG A 457 24.83 0.98 39.60
N ILE A 458 24.76 1.30 40.90
CA ILE A 458 25.09 0.38 41.99
C ILE A 458 23.84 0.15 42.85
N PHE A 459 23.43 -1.10 42.99
CA PHE A 459 22.38 -1.52 43.92
C PHE A 459 22.99 -1.90 45.26
N THR A 460 22.34 -1.47 46.34
CA THR A 460 22.60 -2.00 47.69
C THR A 460 21.48 -2.95 48.06
N LEU A 461 21.83 -4.20 48.32
CA LEU A 461 20.92 -5.29 48.66
C LEU A 461 21.07 -5.70 50.12
N ASP A 462 20.03 -6.34 50.65
CA ASP A 462 20.13 -7.09 51.88
C ASP A 462 21.11 -8.26 51.70
N GLY A 463 22.03 -8.43 52.66
CA GLY A 463 23.26 -9.20 52.43
C GLY A 463 23.15 -10.69 52.72
N ASP A 464 24.29 -11.37 52.74
CA ASP A 464 24.38 -12.80 53.01
C ASP A 464 24.36 -13.10 54.51
N TYR A 465 23.19 -13.50 55.02
CA TYR A 465 22.98 -13.99 56.37
C TYR A 465 21.68 -14.79 56.48
N LEU A 466 21.53 -15.54 57.58
CA LEU A 466 20.36 -16.40 57.79
C LEU A 466 19.06 -15.58 57.80
N ASN A 467 18.09 -16.01 56.97
CA ASN A 467 16.79 -15.33 56.77
C ASN A 467 16.89 -13.93 56.15
N SER A 468 17.97 -13.63 55.42
CA SER A 468 18.04 -12.42 54.58
C SER A 468 16.88 -12.34 53.61
N THR A 469 16.39 -11.12 53.39
CA THR A 469 15.34 -10.84 52.40
C THR A 469 15.88 -10.79 50.98
N PHE A 470 17.19 -10.53 50.84
CA PHE A 470 17.88 -10.22 49.58
C PHE A 470 17.24 -9.10 48.75
N GLN A 471 16.38 -8.27 49.35
CA GLN A 471 15.70 -7.18 48.63
C GLN A 471 16.63 -6.02 48.33
N VAL A 472 16.23 -5.23 47.32
CA VAL A 472 16.87 -3.94 47.03
C VAL A 472 16.57 -2.95 48.16
N LEU A 473 17.61 -2.52 48.87
CA LEU A 473 17.52 -1.57 49.98
C LEU A 473 17.65 -0.13 49.50
N ASP A 474 18.53 0.12 48.54
CA ASP A 474 18.69 1.39 47.85
C ASP A 474 19.41 1.18 46.50
N HIS A 475 19.41 2.19 45.64
CA HIS A 475 20.30 2.23 44.48
C HIS A 475 20.80 3.63 44.23
N GLU A 476 22.02 3.73 43.69
CA GLU A 476 22.62 4.97 43.26
C GLU A 476 23.03 4.91 41.79
N THR A 477 22.76 6.01 41.08
CA THR A 477 23.20 6.20 39.69
C THR A 477 24.40 7.13 39.70
N HIS A 478 25.41 6.81 38.90
CA HIS A 478 26.55 7.68 38.62
C HIS A 478 26.61 7.95 37.13
N PHE A 479 27.03 9.16 36.77
CA PHE A 479 27.07 9.60 35.38
C PHE A 479 28.33 10.39 35.08
N LEU A 480 28.68 10.44 33.79
CA LEU A 480 29.71 11.33 33.27
C LEU A 480 29.04 12.53 32.63
N ASN A 481 29.23 13.74 33.19
CA ASN A 481 28.78 14.96 32.52
C ASN A 481 29.61 15.19 31.25
N LEU A 482 29.03 14.90 30.08
CA LEU A 482 29.73 15.04 28.80
C LEU A 482 30.11 16.48 28.50
N THR A 483 29.29 17.45 28.91
CA THR A 483 29.57 18.88 28.68
C THR A 483 30.89 19.25 29.33
N ASP A 484 31.00 18.98 30.63
CA ASP A 484 32.21 19.27 31.41
C ASP A 484 33.40 18.43 30.94
N ALA A 485 33.19 17.14 30.67
CA ALA A 485 34.26 16.25 30.21
C ALA A 485 34.83 16.68 28.86
N ASN A 486 33.98 17.11 27.92
CA ASN A 486 34.42 17.56 26.60
C ASN A 486 35.06 18.96 26.63
N LEU A 487 34.61 19.84 27.53
CA LEU A 487 35.20 21.17 27.75
C LEU A 487 36.57 21.08 28.42
N THR A 488 36.69 20.31 29.51
CA THR A 488 37.91 20.20 30.32
C THR A 488 38.89 19.15 29.79
N LYS A 489 38.45 18.30 28.85
CA LYS A 489 39.14 17.09 28.39
C LYS A 489 39.45 16.09 29.50
N LYS A 490 38.76 16.16 30.64
CA LYS A 490 38.95 15.27 31.79
C LYS A 490 37.59 14.65 32.18
N PRO A 491 37.43 13.32 32.06
CA PRO A 491 36.20 12.67 32.44
C PRO A 491 36.15 12.53 33.96
N VAL A 492 35.06 12.97 34.57
CA VAL A 492 34.80 12.82 36.01
C VAL A 492 33.44 12.14 36.17
N TRP A 493 33.47 10.90 36.62
CA TRP A 493 32.28 10.16 37.02
C TRP A 493 31.84 10.62 38.40
N GLN A 494 30.58 11.00 38.53
CA GLN A 494 30.03 11.55 39.76
C GLN A 494 28.67 10.94 40.06
N LYS A 495 28.36 10.82 41.35
CA LYS A 495 27.05 10.37 41.83
C LYS A 495 25.98 11.37 41.38
N GLU A 496 24.98 10.87 40.69
CA GLU A 496 23.80 11.63 40.28
C GLU A 496 22.79 11.70 41.42
N TYR A 497 22.37 10.54 41.94
CA TYR A 497 21.41 10.44 43.04
C TYR A 497 21.44 9.07 43.73
N SER A 498 20.95 9.03 44.98
CA SER A 498 20.40 7.82 45.61
C SER A 498 18.88 7.88 45.54
N ALA A 499 18.21 6.76 45.26
CA ALA A 499 16.75 6.73 45.14
C ALA A 499 16.05 7.13 46.44
N LYS A 500 16.49 6.60 47.58
CA LYS A 500 15.92 6.95 48.88
C LYS A 500 16.14 8.42 49.23
N GLU A 501 17.34 8.93 49.00
CA GLU A 501 17.68 10.33 49.29
C GLU A 501 16.88 11.29 48.40
N ALA A 502 16.86 11.05 47.10
CA ALA A 502 16.25 11.98 46.14
C ALA A 502 14.74 12.11 46.31
N PHE A 503 14.06 11.00 46.60
CA PHE A 503 12.60 10.93 46.71
C PHE A 503 12.11 10.81 48.16
N ASN A 504 13.00 10.94 49.15
CA ASN A 504 12.69 10.83 50.57
C ASN A 504 11.93 9.53 50.93
N LEU A 505 12.35 8.41 50.35
CA LEU A 505 11.72 7.10 50.55
C LEU A 505 12.31 6.39 51.77
N THR A 506 11.45 5.81 52.62
CA THR A 506 11.89 5.01 53.76
C THR A 506 12.39 3.62 53.34
N SER A 507 11.79 3.04 52.30
CA SER A 507 12.20 1.80 51.66
C SER A 507 11.94 1.83 50.15
N LEU A 508 12.54 0.91 49.40
CA LEU A 508 12.25 0.72 47.98
C LEU A 508 11.23 -0.41 47.72
N THR A 509 10.35 -0.67 48.70
CA THR A 509 9.26 -1.63 48.54
C THR A 509 8.29 -1.20 47.43
N PRO A 510 7.57 -2.15 46.79
CA PRO A 510 6.58 -1.82 45.77
C PRO A 510 5.55 -0.79 46.25
N GLU A 511 5.17 -0.84 47.52
CA GLU A 511 4.23 0.09 48.15
C GLU A 511 4.77 1.52 48.23
N ASN A 512 6.04 1.72 48.59
CA ASN A 512 6.64 3.06 48.66
C ASN A 512 6.80 3.69 47.27
N TRP A 513 7.18 2.91 46.27
CA TRP A 513 7.17 3.36 44.88
C TRP A 513 5.75 3.71 44.39
N ASN A 514 4.74 2.90 44.71
CA ASN A 514 3.34 3.17 44.37
C ASN A 514 2.86 4.49 45.01
N ASN A 515 3.21 4.73 46.27
CA ASN A 515 2.88 5.96 46.97
C ASN A 515 3.54 7.19 46.33
N LEU A 516 4.81 7.09 45.92
CA LEU A 516 5.48 8.13 45.16
C LEU A 516 4.78 8.42 43.82
N LEU A 517 4.45 7.38 43.04
CA LEU A 517 3.71 7.54 41.78
C LEU A 517 2.31 8.16 41.98
N ASN A 518 1.63 7.81 43.07
CA ASN A 518 0.33 8.39 43.41
C ASN A 518 0.43 9.85 43.82
N LEU A 519 1.50 10.24 44.53
CA LEU A 519 1.78 11.63 44.86
C LEU A 519 2.06 12.46 43.61
N MET A 520 2.98 12.00 42.75
CA MET A 520 3.32 12.70 41.50
C MET A 520 2.14 12.79 40.53
N SER A 521 1.29 11.77 40.48
CA SER A 521 0.09 11.77 39.63
C SER A 521 -0.99 12.74 40.10
N LYS A 522 -1.04 13.05 41.40
CA LYS A 522 -1.95 14.07 41.95
C LYS A 522 -1.36 15.48 41.84
N ASN A 523 -0.04 15.59 41.83
CA ASN A 523 0.71 16.84 41.78
C ASN A 523 1.73 16.84 40.61
N PRO A 524 1.31 16.97 39.34
CA PRO A 524 2.22 16.89 38.19
C PRO A 524 3.33 17.96 38.15
N ASN A 525 3.17 19.06 38.89
CA ASN A 525 4.14 20.15 38.99
C ASN A 525 5.00 20.08 40.27
N SER A 526 5.10 18.92 40.91
CA SER A 526 5.87 18.77 42.14
C SER A 526 7.37 18.60 41.87
N PRO A 527 8.26 19.00 42.81
CA PRO A 527 9.71 18.83 42.65
C PRO A 527 10.14 17.37 42.41
N GLU A 528 9.34 16.39 42.85
CA GLU A 528 9.58 14.97 42.59
C GLU A 528 9.45 14.62 41.11
N VAL A 529 8.53 15.26 40.37
CA VAL A 529 8.38 15.07 38.93
C VAL A 529 9.59 15.63 38.18
N ASP A 530 10.05 16.82 38.57
CA ASP A 530 11.26 17.44 37.99
C ASP A 530 12.50 16.58 38.23
N LYS A 531 12.67 16.06 39.45
CA LYS A 531 13.74 15.12 39.81
C LYS A 531 13.66 13.85 38.97
N LEU A 532 12.47 13.25 38.87
CA LEU A 532 12.28 12.03 38.10
C LEU A 532 12.62 12.24 36.62
N TYR A 533 12.21 13.36 36.04
CA TYR A 533 12.53 13.72 34.66
C TYR A 533 14.03 13.94 34.47
N ARG A 534 14.68 14.66 35.39
CA ARG A 534 16.14 14.88 35.38
C ARG A 534 16.91 13.55 35.37
N TYR A 535 16.52 12.60 36.22
CA TYR A 535 17.20 11.30 36.28
C TYR A 535 16.85 10.42 35.09
N TYR A 536 15.61 10.49 34.58
CA TYR A 536 15.21 9.82 33.35
C TYR A 536 16.14 10.20 32.18
N THR A 537 16.53 11.48 32.08
CA THR A 537 17.48 11.98 31.07
C THR A 537 18.95 11.92 31.49
N LYS A 538 19.28 11.28 32.62
CA LYS A 538 20.64 11.17 33.16
C LYS A 538 21.35 12.52 33.31
N SER A 539 20.60 13.54 33.74
CA SER A 539 21.06 14.91 33.88
C SER A 539 21.74 15.47 32.62
N ALA A 540 21.30 15.06 31.42
CA ALA A 540 21.83 15.55 30.17
C ALA A 540 21.54 17.05 29.96
N ASP A 541 22.56 17.80 29.53
CA ASP A 541 22.45 19.24 29.23
C ASP A 541 21.80 19.47 27.87
N GLN A 542 20.48 19.25 27.80
CA GLN A 542 19.70 19.57 26.60
C GLN A 542 19.15 20.99 26.75
N GLY A 543 19.38 21.86 25.75
CA GLY A 543 18.64 23.10 25.62
C GLY A 543 17.15 22.78 25.67
N ALA A 544 16.39 23.48 26.53
CA ALA A 544 15.00 23.22 26.82
C ALA A 544 14.24 22.75 25.57
N CYS A 545 13.98 21.44 25.47
CA CYS A 545 12.97 20.99 24.53
C CYS A 545 11.67 21.67 24.96
N ASP A 546 11.05 22.39 24.02
CA ASP A 546 9.66 22.84 24.08
C ASP A 546 8.75 21.61 24.24
N LEU A 547 8.74 21.04 25.43
CA LEU A 547 7.80 20.02 25.84
C LEU A 547 6.84 20.74 26.77
N ASN A 548 5.70 21.12 26.22
CA ASN A 548 4.51 21.42 26.99
C ASN A 548 4.37 20.34 28.08
N LEU A 549 4.69 20.70 29.32
CA LEU A 549 4.59 19.88 30.55
C LEU A 549 3.14 19.50 30.90
N THR A 550 2.20 19.63 29.95
CA THR A 550 0.78 19.36 30.12
C THR A 550 0.38 17.94 29.71
N GLU A 551 1.29 17.10 29.19
CA GLU A 551 0.91 15.76 28.74
C GLU A 551 0.93 14.70 29.86
N PRO A 552 -0.20 14.05 30.21
CA PRO A 552 -0.28 12.97 31.21
C PRO A 552 0.53 11.70 30.89
N ARG A 553 1.31 11.67 29.79
CA ARG A 553 1.88 10.45 29.19
C ARG A 553 3.02 9.82 30.00
N VAL A 554 3.87 10.60 30.70
CA VAL A 554 5.00 10.02 31.48
C VAL A 554 4.50 9.29 32.72
N LEU A 555 3.57 9.92 33.45
CA LEU A 555 2.92 9.34 34.63
C LEU A 555 2.03 8.13 34.27
N ASN A 556 1.29 8.19 33.16
CA ASN A 556 0.50 7.04 32.68
C ASN A 556 1.39 5.88 32.20
N LYS A 557 2.55 6.15 31.58
CA LYS A 557 3.53 5.11 31.22
C LYS A 557 4.14 4.43 32.45
N LEU A 558 4.28 5.12 33.58
CA LEU A 558 4.81 4.57 34.84
C LEU A 558 3.77 3.78 35.64
N LYS A 559 2.48 4.14 35.54
CA LYS A 559 1.37 3.48 36.26
C LYS A 559 0.76 2.27 35.53
N ASN A 560 1.27 1.90 34.38
CA ASN A 560 0.40 1.35 33.35
C ASN A 560 -0.24 -0.01 33.68
N ARG A 561 -1.57 0.03 33.78
CA ARG A 561 -2.54 -1.07 33.86
C ARG A 561 -2.88 -1.67 32.47
N GLN A 562 -2.11 -1.31 31.43
CA GLN A 562 -2.32 -1.82 30.06
C GLN A 562 -1.84 -3.27 29.95
N CYS A 563 -2.68 -4.22 30.36
CA CYS A 563 -2.66 -5.58 29.81
C CYS A 563 -3.95 -6.40 30.06
N LEU A 564 -5.00 -5.85 30.70
CA LEU A 564 -6.22 -6.59 31.05
C LEU A 564 -7.50 -5.82 30.69
N GLY A 565 -7.60 -5.34 29.45
CA GLY A 565 -8.80 -4.69 28.94
C GLY A 565 -9.16 -5.20 27.55
N THR A 566 -10.12 -6.12 27.49
CA THR A 566 -10.93 -6.40 26.30
C THR A 566 -11.94 -5.26 26.12
N ALA A 567 -11.67 -4.33 25.19
CA ALA A 567 -12.68 -3.53 24.51
C ALA A 567 -12.01 -2.55 23.52
N CYS A 568 -11.71 -3.02 22.32
CA CYS A 568 -11.86 -2.20 21.13
C CYS A 568 -13.04 -2.78 20.37
N LYS A 569 -14.20 -2.11 20.45
CA LYS A 569 -15.24 -2.26 19.44
C LYS A 569 -14.80 -1.40 18.28
N ASP A 570 -14.32 -2.03 17.22
CA ASP A 570 -14.20 -1.39 15.92
C ASP A 570 -15.16 -2.08 14.95
N ASP A 571 -16.01 -1.26 14.35
CA ASP A 571 -17.07 -1.67 13.45
C ASP A 571 -16.52 -2.34 12.19
N LEU A 572 -17.26 -3.35 11.75
CA LEU A 572 -17.13 -4.03 10.47
C LEU A 572 -17.16 -3.04 9.31
N ILE A 573 -16.06 -2.94 8.56
CA ILE A 573 -16.10 -2.65 7.12
C ILE A 573 -15.11 -3.56 6.42
N ALA A 574 -15.62 -4.67 5.89
CA ALA A 574 -14.99 -5.43 4.83
C ALA A 574 -15.20 -4.65 3.52
N GLU A 575 -14.28 -3.75 3.21
CA GLU A 575 -14.18 -3.12 1.90
C GLU A 575 -13.06 -3.78 1.09
N ASN A 576 -13.36 -3.96 -0.19
CA ASN A 576 -12.58 -4.68 -1.20
C ASN A 576 -11.09 -4.31 -1.16
N ILE A 577 -10.19 -5.30 -1.21
CA ILE A 577 -8.72 -5.12 -1.30
C ILE A 577 -8.35 -4.12 -2.42
N ILE A 578 -9.09 -4.15 -3.52
CA ILE A 578 -8.94 -3.26 -4.67
C ILE A 578 -9.12 -1.77 -4.28
N CYS A 579 -10.04 -1.45 -3.36
CA CYS A 579 -10.36 -0.08 -2.97
C CYS A 579 -9.28 0.55 -2.09
N ARG A 580 -8.69 -0.22 -1.15
CA ARG A 580 -7.56 0.24 -0.32
C ARG A 580 -6.25 0.35 -1.11
N SER A 581 -6.01 -0.59 -2.03
CA SER A 581 -4.87 -0.49 -2.94
C SER A 581 -4.97 0.75 -3.84
N CYS A 582 -6.20 1.10 -4.27
CA CYS A 582 -6.46 2.35 -4.97
C CYS A 582 -6.08 3.56 -4.09
N ASP A 583 -6.74 3.79 -2.95
CA ASP A 583 -6.50 4.95 -2.05
C ASP A 583 -5.01 5.23 -1.76
N LEU A 584 -4.21 4.18 -1.61
CA LEU A 584 -2.77 4.29 -1.35
C LEU A 584 -1.97 4.74 -2.58
N ILE A 585 -2.25 4.19 -3.75
CA ILE A 585 -1.62 4.58 -5.02
C ILE A 585 -1.94 6.06 -5.31
N ILE A 586 -3.15 6.52 -4.97
CA ILE A 586 -3.59 7.92 -5.03
C ILE A 586 -2.71 8.80 -4.15
N SER A 587 -2.57 8.44 -2.88
CA SER A 587 -1.74 9.18 -1.93
C SER A 587 -0.27 9.23 -2.37
N PHE A 588 0.24 8.13 -2.91
CA PHE A 588 1.62 8.02 -3.38
C PHE A 588 1.87 8.90 -4.61
N ALA A 589 1.00 8.82 -5.63
CA ALA A 589 1.08 9.65 -6.83
C ALA A 589 0.92 11.15 -6.51
N ARG A 590 0.03 11.50 -5.56
CA ARG A 590 -0.19 12.87 -5.09
C ARG A 590 1.08 13.51 -4.52
N ASP A 591 1.86 12.75 -3.75
CA ASP A 591 3.13 13.24 -3.19
C ASP A 591 4.19 13.50 -4.27
N PHE A 592 4.26 12.67 -5.32
CA PHE A 592 5.15 12.93 -6.46
C PHE A 592 4.79 14.22 -7.21
N ILE A 593 3.49 14.48 -7.39
CA ILE A 593 2.97 15.66 -8.10
C ILE A 593 3.24 16.92 -7.27
N ILE A 594 2.91 16.92 -5.97
CA ILE A 594 3.13 18.06 -5.07
C ILE A 594 4.63 18.40 -4.94
N LYS A 595 5.50 17.39 -4.93
CA LYS A 595 6.97 17.56 -4.85
C LYS A 595 7.63 17.91 -6.20
N ASN A 596 6.86 18.06 -7.29
CA ASN A 596 7.36 18.32 -8.64
C ASN A 596 8.37 17.24 -9.15
N ARG A 597 8.19 15.98 -8.73
CA ARG A 597 9.05 14.83 -9.09
C ARG A 597 8.40 13.94 -10.16
N THR A 598 7.73 14.56 -11.12
CA THR A 598 6.87 13.90 -12.12
C THR A 598 7.61 12.92 -13.02
N GLN A 599 8.87 13.20 -13.35
CA GLN A 599 9.71 12.30 -14.16
C GLN A 599 10.06 11.00 -13.41
N GLU A 600 10.20 11.07 -12.09
CA GLU A 600 10.51 9.90 -11.27
C GLU A 600 9.29 9.00 -11.10
N LEU A 601 8.11 9.59 -10.91
CA LEU A 601 6.83 8.87 -10.94
C LEU A 601 6.65 8.14 -12.27
N LYS A 602 6.91 8.83 -13.37
CA LYS A 602 6.84 8.27 -14.71
C LYS A 602 7.77 7.07 -14.89
N ASN A 603 9.04 7.21 -14.48
CA ASN A 603 10.01 6.12 -14.56
C ASN A 603 9.63 4.92 -13.68
N PHE A 604 9.05 5.18 -12.50
CA PHE A 604 8.60 4.13 -11.59
C PHE A 604 7.39 3.35 -12.16
N ILE A 605 6.42 4.04 -12.75
CA ILE A 605 5.27 3.38 -13.41
C ILE A 605 5.75 2.53 -14.60
N ILE A 606 6.73 3.00 -15.38
CA ILE A 606 7.37 2.18 -16.44
C ILE A 606 8.04 0.96 -15.82
N PHE A 607 8.84 1.14 -14.77
CA PHE A 607 9.50 0.05 -14.08
C PHE A 607 8.51 -0.99 -13.55
N LEU A 608 7.40 -0.58 -12.93
CA LEU A 608 6.34 -1.47 -12.48
C LEU A 608 5.66 -2.19 -13.65
N CYS A 609 5.34 -1.48 -14.73
CA CYS A 609 4.73 -2.04 -15.92
C CYS A 609 5.60 -3.16 -16.54
N GLU A 610 6.89 -2.89 -16.71
CA GLU A 610 7.87 -3.87 -17.21
C GLU A 610 8.08 -5.03 -16.23
N THR A 611 8.21 -4.74 -14.94
CA THR A 611 8.52 -5.75 -13.91
C THR A 611 7.36 -6.69 -13.65
N LEU A 612 6.13 -6.15 -13.60
CA LEU A 612 4.91 -6.92 -13.39
C LEU A 612 4.40 -7.58 -14.69
N LYS A 613 5.10 -7.38 -15.82
CA LYS A 613 4.73 -7.88 -17.16
C LYS A 613 3.28 -7.51 -17.51
N ILE A 614 2.88 -6.28 -17.19
CA ILE A 614 1.53 -5.80 -17.47
C ILE A 614 1.33 -5.75 -19.00
N GLU A 615 2.33 -5.21 -19.70
CA GLU A 615 2.43 -5.19 -21.16
C GLU A 615 3.89 -5.40 -21.61
N ASP A 616 4.09 -5.53 -22.92
CA ASP A 616 5.41 -5.63 -23.53
C ASP A 616 6.31 -4.42 -23.23
N ARG A 617 7.63 -4.65 -23.19
CA ARG A 617 8.64 -3.65 -22.81
C ARG A 617 8.69 -2.46 -23.77
N GLU A 618 8.30 -2.64 -25.03
CA GLU A 618 8.20 -1.52 -25.98
C GLU A 618 6.91 -0.72 -25.79
N VAL A 619 5.84 -1.35 -25.29
CA VAL A 619 4.50 -0.76 -25.11
C VAL A 619 4.43 0.09 -23.84
N CYS A 620 4.96 -0.40 -22.71
CA CYS A 620 4.89 0.27 -21.41
C CYS A 620 5.37 1.75 -21.43
N PRO A 621 6.57 2.08 -21.98
CA PRO A 621 7.03 3.47 -22.03
C PRO A 621 6.23 4.33 -23.00
N GLN A 622 5.77 3.77 -24.12
CA GLN A 622 5.08 4.49 -25.18
C GLN A 622 3.67 4.93 -24.76
N VAL A 623 2.90 4.03 -24.15
CA VAL A 623 1.59 4.35 -23.55
C VAL A 623 1.77 5.45 -22.50
N LEU A 624 2.72 5.28 -21.57
CA LEU A 624 2.91 6.28 -20.52
C LEU A 624 3.37 7.63 -21.09
N ASN A 625 4.26 7.65 -22.08
CA ASN A 625 4.67 8.89 -22.73
C ASN A 625 3.50 9.65 -23.38
N SER A 626 2.58 8.91 -24.00
CA SER A 626 1.43 9.47 -24.73
C SER A 626 0.36 10.01 -23.77
N TYR A 627 0.02 9.25 -22.73
CA TYR A 627 -1.10 9.57 -21.83
C TYR A 627 -0.73 10.44 -20.62
N PHE A 628 0.53 10.39 -20.14
CA PHE A 628 0.93 11.05 -18.89
C PHE A 628 0.67 12.57 -18.85
N PRO A 629 0.88 13.37 -19.92
CA PRO A 629 0.61 14.82 -19.88
C PRO A 629 -0.85 15.17 -19.60
N SER A 630 -1.78 14.52 -20.32
CA SER A 630 -3.23 14.78 -20.17
C SER A 630 -3.74 14.32 -18.81
N ILE A 631 -3.29 13.14 -18.35
CA ILE A 631 -3.70 12.62 -17.05
C ILE A 631 -3.14 13.47 -15.90
N PHE A 632 -1.89 13.93 -16.02
CA PHE A 632 -1.30 14.84 -15.04
C PHE A 632 -2.09 16.16 -14.91
N SER A 633 -2.57 16.72 -16.03
CA SER A 633 -3.41 17.91 -16.04
C SER A 633 -4.72 17.68 -15.27
N ILE A 634 -5.42 16.58 -15.55
CA ILE A 634 -6.67 16.20 -14.87
C ILE A 634 -6.46 16.02 -13.36
N ALA A 635 -5.32 15.43 -12.95
CA ALA A 635 -4.99 15.20 -11.54
C ALA A 635 -4.83 16.48 -10.70
N THR A 636 -4.76 17.65 -11.32
CA THR A 636 -4.54 18.94 -10.64
C THR A 636 -5.78 19.83 -10.56
N ASP A 637 -6.90 19.43 -11.17
CA ASP A 637 -8.17 20.19 -11.15
C ASP A 637 -9.10 19.68 -10.03
N ASN A 638 -9.91 20.58 -9.46
CA ASN A 638 -10.32 20.51 -8.05
C ASN A 638 -11.82 20.33 -7.77
N ASN A 639 -12.67 19.96 -8.74
CA ASN A 639 -14.11 19.88 -8.43
C ASN A 639 -14.98 19.08 -9.41
N PRO A 640 -14.94 17.74 -9.37
CA PRO A 640 -15.84 16.97 -10.20
C PRO A 640 -17.25 16.87 -9.61
N SER A 641 -18.23 17.32 -10.37
CA SER A 641 -19.66 17.03 -10.14
C SER A 641 -20.08 15.90 -11.09
N TYR A 642 -20.42 14.74 -10.53
CA TYR A 642 -20.81 13.55 -11.32
C TYR A 642 -22.30 13.35 -11.45
N THR A 643 -23.08 13.97 -10.56
CA THR A 643 -24.53 13.83 -10.55
C THR A 643 -25.18 15.10 -11.08
N TRP A 644 -25.85 14.98 -12.21
CA TRP A 644 -26.56 16.08 -12.86
C TRP A 644 -27.80 15.58 -13.57
N ASN A 645 -28.74 16.49 -13.79
CA ASN A 645 -29.98 16.22 -14.50
C ASN A 645 -30.29 17.36 -15.45
N ILE A 646 -30.68 17.05 -16.68
CA ILE A 646 -31.27 18.02 -17.58
C ILE A 646 -32.75 18.24 -17.23
N THR A 647 -33.23 19.43 -17.57
CA THR A 647 -34.64 19.79 -17.51
C THR A 647 -35.28 19.44 -18.85
N LEU A 648 -36.26 18.52 -18.84
CA LEU A 648 -37.07 18.22 -20.03
C LEU A 648 -38.18 19.26 -20.20
N PRO A 649 -38.62 19.55 -21.43
CA PRO A 649 -39.79 20.40 -21.68
C PRO A 649 -41.05 19.86 -20.99
N ASN A 650 -41.86 20.75 -20.40
CA ASN A 650 -43.09 20.40 -19.66
C ASN A 650 -44.29 20.03 -20.55
N ASN A 651 -44.07 19.71 -21.83
CA ASN A 651 -45.13 19.33 -22.76
C ASN A 651 -45.67 17.93 -22.39
N PRO A 652 -47.00 17.73 -22.35
CA PRO A 652 -47.57 16.42 -22.05
C PRO A 652 -47.14 15.39 -23.09
N LYS A 653 -46.71 14.21 -22.62
CA LYS A 653 -46.32 13.09 -23.47
C LYS A 653 -47.52 12.63 -24.33
N PRO A 654 -47.40 12.55 -25.66
CA PRO A 654 -48.48 12.08 -26.53
C PRO A 654 -48.93 10.65 -26.17
N PRO A 655 -50.19 10.28 -26.46
CA PRO A 655 -50.67 8.92 -26.26
C PRO A 655 -49.86 7.92 -27.10
N ILE A 656 -49.56 6.77 -26.51
CA ILE A 656 -48.77 5.71 -27.16
C ILE A 656 -49.63 5.05 -28.23
N VAL A 657 -49.28 5.27 -29.49
CA VAL A 657 -49.92 4.61 -30.64
C VAL A 657 -48.96 3.55 -31.19
N LYS A 658 -49.36 2.28 -31.14
CA LYS A 658 -48.57 1.21 -31.76
C LYS A 658 -48.43 1.47 -33.27
N PRO A 659 -47.22 1.35 -33.85
CA PRO A 659 -47.04 1.43 -35.29
C PRO A 659 -47.96 0.43 -35.99
N LYS A 660 -48.71 0.91 -36.98
CA LYS A 660 -49.52 0.01 -37.82
C LYS A 660 -48.56 -0.78 -38.71
N PRO A 661 -48.81 -2.08 -38.94
CA PRO A 661 -48.03 -2.84 -39.90
C PRO A 661 -48.03 -2.13 -41.27
N PRO A 662 -46.86 -2.02 -41.94
CA PRO A 662 -46.81 -1.56 -43.31
C PRO A 662 -47.75 -2.38 -44.20
N LYS A 663 -48.32 -1.74 -45.21
CA LYS A 663 -49.03 -2.47 -46.27
C LYS A 663 -48.00 -3.29 -47.06
N PRO A 664 -48.38 -4.38 -47.74
CA PRO A 664 -47.42 -5.21 -48.48
C PRO A 664 -46.59 -4.47 -49.55
N ASP A 665 -47.17 -3.44 -50.16
CA ASP A 665 -46.50 -2.54 -51.11
C ASP A 665 -46.11 -1.20 -50.45
N SER A 666 -46.12 -1.18 -49.12
CA SER A 666 -45.55 -0.06 -48.41
C SER A 666 -44.08 -0.01 -48.81
N PRO A 667 -43.66 1.18 -49.12
CA PRO A 667 -42.36 1.34 -49.71
C PRO A 667 -41.27 1.17 -48.62
N VAL A 668 -39.97 0.97 -48.95
CA VAL A 668 -38.88 0.77 -47.98
C VAL A 668 -37.59 1.60 -48.24
N LEU A 669 -36.96 2.09 -47.16
CA LEU A 669 -35.65 2.75 -47.07
C LEU A 669 -34.63 1.70 -46.66
N LYS A 670 -33.60 1.52 -47.49
CA LYS A 670 -32.55 0.54 -47.28
C LYS A 670 -31.27 1.22 -46.78
N ILE A 671 -30.95 0.95 -45.53
CA ILE A 671 -29.85 1.59 -44.81
C ILE A 671 -28.72 0.59 -44.61
N LEU A 672 -27.52 0.93 -45.05
CA LEU A 672 -26.29 0.20 -44.69
C LEU A 672 -25.70 0.81 -43.42
N GLN A 673 -25.43 0.01 -42.39
CA GLN A 673 -24.64 0.44 -41.23
C GLN A 673 -23.23 -0.18 -41.30
N LEU A 674 -22.23 0.70 -41.26
CA LEU A 674 -20.82 0.37 -41.10
C LEU A 674 -20.35 0.89 -39.75
N THR A 675 -19.55 0.11 -39.03
CA THR A 675 -19.02 0.48 -37.71
C THR A 675 -17.70 -0.25 -37.47
N ASP A 676 -16.85 0.31 -36.62
CA ASP A 676 -15.68 -0.40 -36.07
C ASP A 676 -14.83 -1.02 -37.21
N ILE A 677 -14.48 -0.15 -38.18
CA ILE A 677 -13.75 -0.50 -39.39
C ILE A 677 -12.32 -0.89 -39.04
N HIS A 678 -11.69 -0.18 -38.09
CA HIS A 678 -10.30 -0.35 -37.63
C HIS A 678 -9.33 -0.78 -38.74
N ILE A 679 -9.03 0.13 -39.66
CA ILE A 679 -8.06 -0.13 -40.71
C ILE A 679 -6.67 -0.09 -40.11
N ASP A 680 -5.96 -1.20 -40.24
CA ASP A 680 -4.55 -1.28 -39.99
C ASP A 680 -3.76 -1.07 -41.28
N PHE A 681 -3.23 0.14 -41.46
CA PHE A 681 -2.36 0.48 -42.60
C PHE A 681 -0.97 -0.17 -42.55
N GLU A 682 -0.60 -0.76 -41.41
CA GLU A 682 0.66 -1.48 -41.20
C GLU A 682 0.45 -3.01 -41.19
N TYR A 683 -0.77 -3.48 -41.45
CA TYR A 683 -1.07 -4.90 -41.52
C TYR A 683 -0.21 -5.59 -42.57
N GLN A 684 0.41 -6.70 -42.17
CA GLN A 684 1.29 -7.46 -43.04
C GLN A 684 0.92 -8.95 -43.08
N PRO A 685 0.49 -9.46 -44.25
CA PRO A 685 0.30 -10.90 -44.45
C PRO A 685 1.58 -11.67 -44.13
N GLY A 686 1.44 -12.78 -43.42
CA GLY A 686 2.58 -13.61 -43.00
C GLY A 686 3.34 -13.10 -41.77
N ALA A 687 2.98 -11.95 -41.19
CA ALA A 687 3.48 -11.52 -39.88
C ALA A 687 2.89 -12.39 -38.75
N LEU A 688 3.42 -12.28 -37.53
CA LEU A 688 2.87 -13.03 -36.39
C LEU A 688 1.48 -12.51 -36.03
N ALA A 689 0.47 -13.39 -36.07
CA ALA A 689 -0.88 -13.08 -35.63
C ALA A 689 -1.10 -13.38 -34.13
N GLU A 690 -0.13 -14.02 -33.49
CA GLU A 690 -0.05 -14.23 -32.05
C GLU A 690 1.31 -13.71 -31.57
N CYS A 691 1.30 -12.62 -30.81
CA CYS A 691 2.47 -11.90 -30.34
C CYS A 691 2.26 -11.43 -28.89
N ASP A 692 3.34 -11.00 -28.23
CA ASP A 692 3.27 -10.49 -26.85
C ASP A 692 2.76 -9.04 -26.78
N GLN A 693 2.48 -8.43 -27.94
CA GLN A 693 1.90 -7.10 -28.06
C GLN A 693 0.37 -7.16 -28.18
N PRO A 694 -0.33 -6.06 -27.85
CA PRO A 694 -1.78 -6.04 -27.84
C PRO A 694 -2.51 -6.01 -29.19
N LEU A 695 -1.78 -5.65 -30.24
CA LEU A 695 -2.17 -5.71 -31.65
C LEU A 695 -1.01 -6.36 -32.41
N CYS A 696 -1.30 -7.42 -33.13
CA CYS A 696 -0.35 -8.24 -33.88
C CYS A 696 -0.53 -8.04 -35.39
N CYS A 697 -0.10 -9.02 -36.20
CA CYS A 697 -0.17 -9.01 -37.66
C CYS A 697 0.66 -7.91 -38.33
N ARG A 698 1.75 -7.47 -37.68
CA ARG A 698 2.63 -6.37 -38.12
C ARG A 698 4.10 -6.78 -38.10
N ASN A 699 4.96 -6.08 -38.84
CA ASN A 699 6.42 -6.34 -38.87
C ASN A 699 7.12 -6.15 -37.51
N SER A 700 6.60 -5.26 -36.66
CA SER A 700 7.16 -4.93 -35.34
C SER A 700 6.79 -5.93 -34.24
N SER A 701 5.97 -6.94 -34.55
CA SER A 701 5.59 -8.01 -33.60
C SER A 701 6.77 -8.94 -33.35
N THR A 702 7.82 -8.44 -32.67
CA THR A 702 8.96 -9.25 -32.27
C THR A 702 8.53 -10.19 -31.14
N SER A 703 8.69 -11.50 -31.33
CA SER A 703 8.63 -12.44 -30.22
C SER A 703 9.83 -13.37 -30.29
N ASN A 704 10.41 -13.66 -29.13
CA ASN A 704 11.41 -14.72 -28.91
C ASN A 704 10.77 -16.12 -28.95
N LEU A 705 9.68 -16.31 -29.71
CA LEU A 705 9.07 -17.61 -29.89
C LEU A 705 9.89 -18.39 -30.92
N THR A 706 10.56 -19.46 -30.49
CA THR A 706 11.08 -20.50 -31.38
C THR A 706 9.91 -21.17 -32.11
N LEU A 707 9.60 -20.72 -33.32
CA LEU A 707 8.40 -21.12 -34.07
C LEU A 707 8.64 -22.33 -35.00
N LYS A 708 7.72 -23.30 -34.96
CA LYS A 708 7.69 -24.49 -35.85
C LYS A 708 6.33 -24.69 -36.58
N SER A 709 5.35 -23.79 -36.44
CA SER A 709 3.99 -23.99 -36.98
C SER A 709 3.52 -22.83 -37.87
N GLU A 710 2.99 -23.16 -39.05
CA GLU A 710 2.37 -22.21 -40.00
C GLU A 710 1.07 -21.57 -39.48
N SER A 711 0.42 -22.17 -38.46
CA SER A 711 -0.86 -21.69 -37.91
C SER A 711 -0.77 -20.38 -37.12
N ARG A 712 0.42 -19.78 -36.99
CA ARG A 712 0.68 -18.55 -36.19
C ARG A 712 0.86 -17.29 -37.02
N PHE A 713 0.76 -17.40 -38.34
CA PHE A 713 0.94 -16.27 -39.24
C PHE A 713 -0.39 -15.66 -39.68
N ALA A 714 -0.36 -14.35 -39.90
CA ALA A 714 -1.47 -13.52 -40.32
C ALA A 714 -1.94 -13.88 -41.74
N GLY A 715 -3.25 -14.03 -41.89
CA GLY A 715 -3.90 -14.25 -43.19
C GLY A 715 -3.78 -13.05 -44.13
N TYR A 716 -4.02 -13.25 -45.42
CA TYR A 716 -3.99 -12.14 -46.39
C TYR A 716 -5.15 -11.16 -46.19
N TRP A 717 -6.35 -11.65 -45.85
CA TRP A 717 -7.57 -10.84 -45.73
C TRP A 717 -7.85 -10.30 -44.32
N GLY A 718 -7.01 -10.64 -43.34
CA GLY A 718 -7.29 -10.43 -41.92
C GLY A 718 -7.01 -11.70 -41.12
N ASP A 719 -7.01 -11.58 -39.79
CA ASP A 719 -6.79 -12.70 -38.88
C ASP A 719 -7.66 -12.55 -37.63
N TYR A 720 -8.30 -13.63 -37.20
CA TYR A 720 -9.25 -13.64 -36.08
C TYR A 720 -8.58 -13.48 -34.71
N ARG A 721 -7.27 -13.29 -34.57
CA ARG A 721 -6.65 -13.06 -33.25
C ARG A 721 -6.69 -11.58 -32.87
N ASN A 722 -5.67 -11.11 -32.15
CA ASN A 722 -5.52 -9.70 -31.79
C ASN A 722 -5.02 -8.91 -32.99
N CYS A 723 -5.77 -8.90 -34.09
CA CYS A 723 -5.42 -8.20 -35.32
C CYS A 723 -6.61 -7.40 -35.83
N ASP A 724 -6.30 -6.22 -36.35
CA ASP A 724 -7.21 -5.39 -37.13
C ASP A 724 -7.15 -5.76 -38.61
N VAL A 725 -7.97 -5.13 -39.44
CA VAL A 725 -8.10 -5.51 -40.86
C VAL A 725 -7.24 -4.66 -41.79
N PRO A 726 -6.64 -5.25 -42.84
CA PRO A 726 -5.92 -4.49 -43.85
C PRO A 726 -6.88 -3.69 -44.74
N VAL A 727 -6.38 -2.58 -45.30
CA VAL A 727 -7.17 -1.68 -46.16
C VAL A 727 -7.82 -2.39 -47.35
N TRP A 728 -7.16 -3.39 -47.95
CA TRP A 728 -7.70 -4.08 -49.13
C TRP A 728 -8.90 -4.98 -48.81
N THR A 729 -9.08 -5.41 -47.55
CA THR A 729 -10.29 -6.13 -47.12
C THR A 729 -11.49 -5.18 -47.10
N VAL A 730 -11.30 -3.97 -46.58
CA VAL A 730 -12.32 -2.91 -46.61
C VAL A 730 -12.65 -2.50 -48.05
N GLU A 731 -11.64 -2.33 -48.90
CA GLU A 731 -11.86 -2.04 -50.32
C GLU A 731 -12.64 -3.14 -51.04
N ASN A 732 -12.32 -4.41 -50.78
CA ASN A 732 -13.04 -5.53 -51.38
C ASN A 732 -14.51 -5.57 -50.93
N MET A 733 -14.78 -5.28 -49.66
CA MET A 733 -16.15 -5.16 -49.16
C MET A 733 -16.88 -4.00 -49.83
N PHE A 734 -16.28 -2.82 -49.91
CA PHE A 734 -16.92 -1.66 -50.54
C PHE A 734 -17.18 -1.92 -52.04
N GLU A 735 -16.22 -2.54 -52.74
CA GLU A 735 -16.37 -2.91 -54.14
C GLU A 735 -17.56 -3.86 -54.34
N HIS A 736 -17.67 -4.89 -53.50
CA HIS A 736 -18.78 -5.82 -53.63
C HIS A 736 -20.10 -5.13 -53.28
N LEU A 737 -20.21 -4.41 -52.15
CA LEU A 737 -21.41 -3.67 -51.77
C LEU A 737 -21.88 -2.74 -52.89
N SER A 738 -20.98 -1.92 -53.44
CA SER A 738 -21.30 -0.97 -54.51
C SER A 738 -21.80 -1.62 -55.81
N LYS A 739 -21.34 -2.84 -56.13
CA LYS A 739 -21.72 -3.56 -57.36
C LYS A 739 -23.01 -4.35 -57.25
N ASN A 740 -23.34 -4.81 -56.05
CA ASN A 740 -24.37 -5.82 -55.86
C ASN A 740 -25.62 -5.22 -55.21
N GLU A 741 -25.47 -4.25 -54.33
CA GLU A 741 -26.58 -3.66 -53.58
C GLU A 741 -26.69 -2.17 -53.85
N GLN A 742 -27.92 -1.67 -53.98
CA GLN A 742 -28.19 -0.24 -53.92
C GLN A 742 -28.67 0.09 -52.50
N PHE A 743 -28.09 1.12 -51.89
CA PHE A 743 -28.48 1.65 -50.60
C PHE A 743 -28.91 3.10 -50.78
N ASP A 744 -29.96 3.50 -50.07
CA ASP A 744 -30.45 4.87 -50.11
C ASP A 744 -29.52 5.79 -49.30
N ILE A 745 -29.07 5.29 -48.14
CA ILE A 745 -28.20 6.02 -47.21
C ILE A 745 -27.27 5.05 -46.46
N ILE A 746 -26.15 5.57 -45.98
CA ILE A 746 -25.18 4.81 -45.16
C ILE A 746 -25.05 5.48 -43.78
N TYR A 747 -25.19 4.71 -42.71
CA TYR A 747 -24.81 5.11 -41.35
C TYR A 747 -23.40 4.58 -41.08
N TRP A 748 -22.47 5.47 -40.76
CA TRP A 748 -21.12 5.08 -40.35
C TRP A 748 -20.90 5.46 -38.88
N THR A 749 -20.97 4.50 -37.97
CA THR A 749 -21.00 4.76 -36.52
C THR A 749 -19.61 4.76 -35.86
N GLY A 750 -18.57 5.27 -36.52
CA GLY A 750 -17.26 5.54 -35.91
C GLY A 750 -16.27 4.38 -35.92
N ASP A 751 -15.11 4.62 -35.30
CA ASP A 751 -13.95 3.72 -35.12
C ASP A 751 -13.28 3.24 -36.42
N LEU A 752 -12.48 4.13 -36.99
CA LEU A 752 -11.63 3.87 -38.15
C LEU A 752 -10.18 3.49 -37.80
N PRO A 753 -9.48 4.15 -36.85
CA PRO A 753 -8.08 3.83 -36.58
C PRO A 753 -7.90 2.49 -35.86
N SER A 754 -6.79 1.79 -36.13
CA SER A 754 -6.44 0.52 -35.48
C SER A 754 -6.23 0.63 -33.95
N HIS A 755 -6.10 -0.50 -33.28
CA HIS A 755 -5.83 -0.65 -31.85
C HIS A 755 -4.35 -0.44 -31.46
N ASN A 756 -3.51 0.10 -32.36
CA ASN A 756 -2.11 0.44 -32.09
C ASN A 756 -1.94 1.72 -31.24
N VAL A 757 -2.71 1.85 -30.16
CA VAL A 757 -2.90 3.14 -29.45
C VAL A 757 -1.63 3.64 -28.74
N TRP A 758 -0.63 2.78 -28.55
CA TRP A 758 0.65 3.18 -27.96
C TRP A 758 1.56 3.93 -28.95
N ASN A 759 1.30 3.80 -30.26
CA ASN A 759 2.11 4.41 -31.30
C ASN A 759 1.23 5.01 -32.42
N GLN A 760 0.50 6.08 -32.09
CA GLN A 760 -0.36 6.84 -33.01
C GLN A 760 -0.12 8.34 -32.88
N SER A 761 0.05 9.03 -34.01
CA SER A 761 0.16 10.49 -34.09
C SER A 761 -1.10 11.15 -34.66
N LYS A 762 -1.27 12.46 -34.43
CA LYS A 762 -2.39 13.23 -35.01
C LYS A 762 -2.41 13.10 -36.53
N THR A 763 -1.24 13.06 -37.17
CA THR A 763 -1.11 12.89 -38.62
C THR A 763 -1.62 11.54 -39.09
N ASP A 764 -1.40 10.47 -38.32
CA ASP A 764 -1.89 9.13 -38.66
C ASP A 764 -3.42 9.09 -38.65
N GLN A 765 -4.04 9.70 -37.63
CA GLN A 765 -5.51 9.81 -37.54
C GLN A 765 -6.11 10.58 -38.71
N LEU A 766 -5.52 11.73 -39.05
CA LEU A 766 -5.99 12.54 -40.19
C LEU A 766 -5.80 11.82 -41.53
N THR A 767 -4.71 11.07 -41.67
CA THR A 767 -4.43 10.28 -42.88
C THR A 767 -5.41 9.11 -43.02
N ALA A 768 -5.81 8.48 -41.92
CA ALA A 768 -6.82 7.44 -41.92
C ALA A 768 -8.16 7.99 -42.46
N LEU A 769 -8.61 9.12 -41.91
CA LEU A 769 -9.85 9.80 -42.33
C LEU A 769 -9.84 10.15 -43.83
N ASP A 770 -8.71 10.64 -44.34
CA ASP A 770 -8.55 10.93 -45.77
C ASP A 770 -8.73 9.72 -46.66
N LYS A 771 -8.11 8.60 -46.27
CA LYS A 771 -8.18 7.35 -47.02
C LYS A 771 -9.60 6.81 -47.01
N LEU A 772 -10.27 6.77 -45.87
CA LEU A 772 -11.66 6.30 -45.79
C LEU A 772 -12.60 7.19 -46.62
N THR A 773 -12.46 8.51 -46.53
CA THR A 773 -13.24 9.48 -47.34
C THR A 773 -13.04 9.24 -48.83
N THR A 774 -11.82 8.90 -49.25
CA THR A 774 -11.51 8.55 -50.64
C THR A 774 -12.18 7.24 -51.06
N LEU A 775 -12.19 6.22 -50.19
CA LEU A 775 -12.87 4.95 -50.46
C LEU A 775 -14.38 5.12 -50.58
N PHE A 776 -14.98 5.91 -49.69
CA PHE A 776 -16.40 6.23 -49.77
C PHE A 776 -16.77 6.93 -51.08
N ARG A 777 -16.00 7.94 -51.48
CA ARG A 777 -16.23 8.63 -52.75
C ARG A 777 -16.03 7.76 -53.98
N LYS A 778 -15.15 6.76 -53.89
CA LYS A 778 -14.87 5.82 -54.97
C LYS A 778 -16.02 4.83 -55.17
N TYR A 779 -16.54 4.25 -54.09
CA TYR A 779 -17.49 3.14 -54.16
C TYR A 779 -18.95 3.55 -53.95
N PHE A 780 -19.20 4.67 -53.28
CA PHE A 780 -20.53 5.20 -53.00
C PHE A 780 -20.62 6.69 -53.38
N PRO A 781 -20.34 7.07 -54.64
CA PRO A 781 -20.26 8.49 -55.05
C PRO A 781 -21.60 9.23 -54.93
N ASP A 782 -22.71 8.52 -55.09
CA ASP A 782 -24.07 9.09 -55.13
C ASP A 782 -24.88 8.81 -53.85
N THR A 783 -24.31 8.06 -52.89
CA THR A 783 -24.98 7.72 -51.63
C THR A 783 -24.48 8.62 -50.50
N ILE A 784 -25.41 9.24 -49.77
CA ILE A 784 -25.05 10.11 -48.65
C ILE A 784 -24.62 9.24 -47.45
N ILE A 785 -23.52 9.64 -46.81
CA ILE A 785 -23.00 8.97 -45.62
C ILE A 785 -23.24 9.87 -44.42
N TYR A 786 -23.86 9.30 -43.39
CA TYR A 786 -24.11 9.91 -42.11
C TYR A 786 -23.20 9.32 -41.02
N PRO A 787 -22.08 10.00 -40.71
CA PRO A 787 -21.14 9.55 -39.71
C PRO A 787 -21.53 9.90 -38.26
N ALA A 788 -21.08 9.07 -37.33
CA ALA A 788 -20.95 9.38 -35.91
C ALA A 788 -19.49 9.19 -35.46
N LEU A 789 -19.09 9.90 -34.41
CA LEU A 789 -17.72 9.86 -33.88
C LEU A 789 -17.52 8.65 -32.97
N GLY A 790 -16.44 7.88 -33.20
CA GLY A 790 -15.98 6.80 -32.32
C GLY A 790 -14.84 7.23 -31.38
N ASN A 791 -14.41 6.31 -30.54
CA ASN A 791 -13.42 6.58 -29.50
C ASN A 791 -11.97 6.47 -29.98
N HIS A 792 -11.73 5.81 -31.12
CA HIS A 792 -10.39 5.67 -31.72
C HIS A 792 -9.96 6.85 -32.61
N GLU A 793 -10.85 7.76 -32.99
CA GLU A 793 -10.52 8.88 -33.88
C GLU A 793 -9.53 9.90 -33.30
N ALA A 794 -9.40 9.99 -31.97
CA ALA A 794 -8.43 10.85 -31.30
C ALA A 794 -7.10 10.13 -31.01
N THR A 795 -6.06 10.92 -30.76
CA THR A 795 -4.84 10.42 -30.12
C THR A 795 -4.38 11.43 -29.04
N PRO A 796 -4.07 10.96 -27.82
CA PRO A 796 -4.18 9.56 -27.36
C PRO A 796 -5.61 9.03 -27.40
N CYS A 797 -5.80 7.74 -27.69
CA CYS A 797 -7.12 7.13 -27.88
C CYS A 797 -8.01 7.39 -26.65
N ASN A 798 -9.31 7.64 -26.89
CA ASN A 798 -10.34 8.02 -25.90
C ASN A 798 -10.22 9.43 -25.31
N LEU A 799 -9.13 10.18 -25.52
CA LEU A 799 -8.96 11.51 -24.94
C LEU A 799 -9.60 12.59 -25.82
N PHE A 800 -10.82 12.99 -25.45
CA PHE A 800 -11.56 14.06 -26.13
C PHE A 800 -11.82 15.22 -25.15
N PRO A 801 -10.94 16.24 -25.15
CA PRO A 801 -11.15 17.46 -24.39
C PRO A 801 -12.53 18.07 -24.63
N THR A 802 -13.14 18.60 -23.57
CA THR A 802 -14.42 19.32 -23.62
C THR A 802 -14.19 20.83 -23.53
N GLU A 803 -15.26 21.63 -23.60
CA GLU A 803 -15.19 23.08 -23.41
C GLU A 803 -14.71 23.52 -22.03
N SER A 804 -14.69 22.61 -21.04
CA SER A 804 -14.14 22.88 -19.71
C SER A 804 -12.62 22.65 -19.62
N THR A 805 -11.99 22.06 -20.63
CA THR A 805 -10.54 21.80 -20.65
C THR A 805 -9.75 23.05 -21.03
N LYS A 806 -8.70 23.39 -20.27
CA LYS A 806 -7.87 24.60 -20.49
C LYS A 806 -6.59 24.36 -21.30
N GLU A 807 -6.03 23.14 -21.24
CA GLU A 807 -4.64 22.87 -21.65
C GLU A 807 -4.51 22.09 -22.97
N ASP A 808 -5.59 21.49 -23.48
CA ASP A 808 -5.60 20.73 -24.74
C ASP A 808 -6.86 21.05 -25.55
N ASN A 809 -6.80 20.93 -26.89
CA ASN A 809 -7.96 21.12 -27.75
C ASN A 809 -8.11 19.98 -28.78
N ILE A 810 -9.37 19.64 -29.04
CA ILE A 810 -9.77 18.62 -30.02
C ILE A 810 -10.08 19.22 -31.40
N THR A 811 -9.90 20.54 -31.57
CA THR A 811 -10.29 21.30 -32.77
C THR A 811 -9.61 20.78 -34.03
N TRP A 812 -8.37 20.28 -33.92
CA TRP A 812 -7.64 19.68 -35.04
C TRP A 812 -8.41 18.50 -35.66
N LEU A 813 -9.12 17.72 -34.85
CA LEU A 813 -9.91 16.57 -35.28
C LEU A 813 -11.29 17.02 -35.76
N TYR A 814 -12.03 17.80 -34.96
CA TYR A 814 -13.40 18.22 -35.30
C TYR A 814 -13.47 19.07 -36.57
N SER A 815 -12.45 19.92 -36.81
CA SER A 815 -12.34 20.67 -38.05
C SER A 815 -12.14 19.75 -39.25
N ARG A 816 -11.31 18.70 -39.08
CA ARG A 816 -11.09 17.73 -40.16
C ARG A 816 -12.33 16.89 -40.43
N LEU A 817 -12.99 16.38 -39.39
CA LEU A 817 -14.24 15.64 -39.52
C LEU A 817 -15.30 16.47 -40.25
N SER A 818 -15.43 17.76 -39.90
CA SER A 818 -16.33 18.68 -40.60
C SER A 818 -16.05 18.76 -42.11
N ASP A 819 -14.79 18.91 -42.50
CA ASP A 819 -14.40 18.93 -43.92
C ASP A 819 -14.67 17.61 -44.63
N ASP A 820 -14.33 16.48 -44.00
CA ASP A 820 -14.42 15.17 -44.61
C ASP A 820 -15.86 14.65 -44.68
N TRP A 821 -16.69 14.89 -43.65
CA TRP A 821 -18.11 14.52 -43.65
C TRP A 821 -18.93 15.33 -44.67
N ILE A 822 -18.54 16.58 -44.94
CA ILE A 822 -19.17 17.37 -46.01
C ILE A 822 -18.78 16.85 -47.39
N LYS A 823 -17.54 16.35 -47.52
CA LYS A 823 -17.10 15.68 -48.75
C LYS A 823 -17.89 14.38 -49.03
N THR A 824 -18.47 13.74 -48.02
CA THR A 824 -19.32 12.53 -48.15
C THR A 824 -20.82 12.84 -48.30
N GLY A 825 -21.19 14.10 -48.57
CA GLY A 825 -22.56 14.48 -48.93
C GLY A 825 -23.33 15.22 -47.84
N LEU A 826 -22.74 15.53 -46.67
CA LEU A 826 -23.42 16.35 -45.67
C LEU A 826 -23.59 17.82 -46.11
N PRO A 827 -24.73 18.45 -45.78
CA PRO A 827 -24.95 19.86 -46.04
C PRO A 827 -23.95 20.79 -45.34
N GLN A 828 -23.55 21.86 -46.03
CA GLN A 828 -22.51 22.79 -45.57
C GLN A 828 -22.92 23.58 -44.31
N ASN A 829 -24.22 23.74 -44.05
CA ASN A 829 -24.74 24.42 -42.86
C ASN A 829 -24.53 23.63 -41.56
N LEU A 830 -24.13 22.35 -41.63
CA LEU A 830 -23.84 21.53 -40.45
C LEU A 830 -22.45 21.80 -39.86
N ARG A 831 -21.60 22.56 -40.57
CA ARG A 831 -20.19 22.81 -40.19
C ARG A 831 -20.05 23.25 -38.73
N GLU A 832 -20.85 24.20 -38.30
CA GLU A 832 -20.75 24.82 -36.97
C GLU A 832 -20.89 23.78 -35.85
N ASN A 833 -21.96 22.99 -35.86
CA ASN A 833 -22.21 21.97 -34.84
C ASN A 833 -21.17 20.84 -34.89
N ILE A 834 -20.75 20.42 -36.09
CA ILE A 834 -19.69 19.41 -36.23
C ILE A 834 -18.37 19.93 -35.67
N THR A 835 -17.99 21.17 -35.95
CA THR A 835 -16.75 21.77 -35.40
C THR A 835 -16.82 22.03 -33.91
N ARG A 836 -18.01 22.25 -33.36
CA ARG A 836 -18.22 22.52 -31.93
C ARG A 836 -18.08 21.26 -31.08
N GLY A 837 -18.76 20.18 -31.47
CA GLY A 837 -18.86 18.98 -30.62
C GLY A 837 -19.01 17.65 -31.38
N ALA A 838 -18.84 17.65 -32.71
CA ALA A 838 -18.98 16.48 -33.57
C ALA A 838 -20.36 15.78 -33.50
N PHE A 839 -21.42 16.53 -33.20
CA PHE A 839 -22.82 16.09 -33.27
C PHE A 839 -23.62 16.99 -34.20
N TYR A 840 -24.68 16.48 -34.82
CA TYR A 840 -25.49 17.24 -35.78
C TYR A 840 -26.88 16.62 -36.00
N THR A 841 -27.78 17.37 -36.63
CA THR A 841 -29.10 16.87 -37.04
C THR A 841 -29.49 17.39 -38.42
N LEU A 842 -30.26 16.61 -39.17
CA LEU A 842 -30.88 17.01 -40.43
C LEU A 842 -32.09 16.14 -40.75
N VAL A 843 -32.96 16.62 -41.63
CA VAL A 843 -34.05 15.83 -42.20
C VAL A 843 -33.49 15.01 -43.36
N ILE A 844 -33.62 13.68 -43.29
CA ILE A 844 -33.06 12.74 -44.29
C ILE A 844 -34.11 12.22 -45.27
N SER A 845 -35.39 12.26 -44.88
CA SER A 845 -36.55 12.00 -45.75
C SER A 845 -37.73 12.83 -45.22
N PRO A 846 -38.72 13.24 -46.02
CA PRO A 846 -39.88 13.97 -45.52
C PRO A 846 -40.54 13.27 -44.32
N GLY A 847 -40.57 13.95 -43.16
CA GLY A 847 -41.10 13.37 -41.93
C GLY A 847 -40.12 12.48 -41.14
N LEU A 848 -38.86 12.32 -41.58
CA LEU A 848 -37.82 11.56 -40.90
C LEU A 848 -36.54 12.39 -40.70
N ARG A 849 -36.19 12.61 -39.44
CA ARG A 849 -34.99 13.32 -39.01
C ARG A 849 -33.93 12.36 -38.48
N LEU A 850 -32.68 12.63 -38.81
CA LEU A 850 -31.52 11.97 -38.23
C LEU A 850 -30.86 12.88 -37.20
N ILE A 851 -30.43 12.28 -36.08
CA ILE A 851 -29.60 12.91 -35.07
C ILE A 851 -28.34 12.06 -34.89
N SER A 852 -27.17 12.64 -35.14
CA SER A 852 -25.86 12.04 -34.86
C SER A 852 -25.32 12.61 -33.56
N LEU A 853 -25.02 11.74 -32.60
CA LEU A 853 -24.53 12.10 -31.28
C LEU A 853 -23.05 11.75 -31.12
N ASN A 854 -22.32 12.62 -30.43
CA ASN A 854 -20.99 12.33 -29.92
C ASN A 854 -21.13 11.59 -28.58
N MET A 855 -20.99 10.27 -28.64
CA MET A 855 -21.18 9.39 -27.48
C MET A 855 -19.94 9.31 -26.59
N ILE A 856 -18.84 9.95 -26.97
CA ILE A 856 -17.64 10.00 -26.13
C ILE A 856 -17.86 10.77 -24.84
N PHE A 857 -18.84 11.69 -24.82
CA PHE A 857 -19.24 12.42 -23.63
C PHE A 857 -19.92 11.57 -22.54
N CYS A 858 -20.21 10.29 -22.83
CA CYS A 858 -20.68 9.33 -21.83
C CYS A 858 -19.64 8.26 -21.48
N TYR A 859 -18.48 8.24 -22.16
CA TYR A 859 -17.53 7.15 -22.11
C TYR A 859 -16.51 7.32 -20.98
N PRO A 860 -16.35 6.36 -20.04
CA PRO A 860 -15.52 6.52 -18.85
C PRO A 860 -14.01 6.57 -19.14
N LEU A 861 -13.59 6.12 -20.33
CA LEU A 861 -12.19 6.25 -20.74
C LEU A 861 -11.86 7.63 -21.35
N ASN A 862 -12.86 8.51 -21.51
CA ASN A 862 -12.59 9.92 -21.75
C ASN A 862 -12.28 10.63 -20.43
N PHE A 863 -11.00 10.60 -20.05
CA PHE A 863 -10.57 11.09 -18.75
C PHE A 863 -10.80 12.61 -18.55
N TRP A 864 -11.02 13.38 -19.62
CA TRP A 864 -11.37 14.80 -19.48
C TRP A 864 -12.73 15.03 -18.81
N LEU A 865 -13.62 14.04 -18.81
CA LEU A 865 -14.91 14.09 -18.12
C LEU A 865 -14.77 14.10 -16.59
N TYR A 866 -13.60 13.73 -16.06
CA TYR A 866 -13.26 13.89 -14.64
C TYR A 866 -13.05 15.36 -14.24
N ILE A 867 -12.85 16.29 -15.18
CA ILE A 867 -12.87 17.73 -14.85
C ILE A 867 -14.31 18.20 -14.68
N ASN A 868 -15.16 17.88 -15.66
CA ASN A 868 -16.59 18.15 -15.61
C ASN A 868 -17.33 17.21 -16.55
N SER A 869 -18.20 16.37 -15.99
CA SER A 869 -19.03 15.43 -16.73
C SER A 869 -20.43 15.98 -17.08
N THR A 870 -20.74 17.22 -16.65
CA THR A 870 -22.08 17.79 -16.77
C THR A 870 -22.37 18.19 -18.21
N ASP A 871 -23.24 17.42 -18.88
CA ASP A 871 -23.75 17.60 -20.24
C ASP A 871 -22.79 18.36 -21.20
N PRO A 872 -21.63 17.78 -21.57
CA PRO A 872 -20.64 18.46 -22.40
C PRO A 872 -21.26 19.02 -23.68
N TYR A 873 -20.96 20.29 -23.96
CA TYR A 873 -21.51 21.12 -25.03
C TYR A 873 -23.04 21.26 -25.03
N ASP A 874 -23.71 21.00 -23.90
CA ASP A 874 -25.17 20.92 -23.76
C ASP A 874 -25.80 19.89 -24.72
N GLN A 875 -25.11 18.78 -25.05
CA GLN A 875 -25.56 17.84 -26.08
C GLN A 875 -26.91 17.19 -25.77
N LEU A 876 -27.15 16.71 -24.54
CA LEU A 876 -28.42 16.07 -24.17
C LEU A 876 -29.56 17.09 -24.08
N LYS A 877 -29.28 18.29 -23.59
CA LYS A 877 -30.23 19.41 -23.65
C LYS A 877 -30.59 19.77 -25.09
N TRP A 878 -29.61 19.83 -25.98
CA TRP A 878 -29.81 20.03 -27.41
C TRP A 878 -30.66 18.91 -28.02
N LEU A 879 -30.34 17.64 -27.73
CA LEU A 879 -31.10 16.47 -28.18
C LEU A 879 -32.58 16.57 -27.76
N SER A 880 -32.84 16.90 -26.48
CA SER A 880 -34.21 17.04 -25.97
C SER A 880 -34.99 18.14 -26.72
N ASN A 881 -34.35 19.26 -27.07
CA ASN A 881 -34.99 20.34 -27.81
C ASN A 881 -35.35 19.91 -29.24
N ILE A 882 -34.42 19.25 -29.96
CA ILE A 882 -34.66 18.76 -31.32
C ILE A 882 -35.76 17.70 -31.35
N LEU A 883 -35.81 16.81 -30.35
CA LEU A 883 -36.89 15.84 -30.22
C LEU A 883 -38.24 16.50 -29.94
N GLN A 884 -38.27 17.58 -29.14
CA GLN A 884 -39.49 18.36 -28.93
C GLN A 884 -39.95 19.06 -30.20
N GLU A 885 -39.03 19.66 -30.95
CA GLU A 885 -39.33 20.28 -32.25
C GLU A 885 -39.90 19.26 -33.22
N SER A 886 -39.29 18.08 -33.30
CA SER A 886 -39.74 16.96 -34.14
C SER A 886 -41.13 16.46 -33.73
N GLU A 887 -41.39 16.31 -32.43
CA GLU A 887 -42.71 15.94 -31.89
C GLU A 887 -43.79 16.97 -32.27
N ASN A 888 -43.47 18.28 -32.20
CA ASN A 888 -44.43 19.34 -32.51
C ASN A 888 -44.85 19.37 -33.99
N ILE A 889 -44.01 18.87 -34.90
CA ILE A 889 -44.27 18.81 -36.34
C ILE A 889 -44.50 17.37 -36.84
N GLU A 890 -44.70 16.44 -35.91
CA GLU A 890 -44.98 15.01 -36.17
C GLU A 890 -43.89 14.26 -36.97
N GLU A 891 -42.64 14.71 -36.90
CA GLU A 891 -41.49 14.01 -37.47
C GLU A 891 -41.12 12.75 -36.64
N LYS A 892 -40.60 11.74 -37.32
CA LYS A 892 -39.94 10.58 -36.72
C LYS A 892 -38.44 10.80 -36.67
N VAL A 893 -37.78 10.15 -35.71
CA VAL A 893 -36.36 10.37 -35.44
C VAL A 893 -35.58 9.06 -35.43
N HIS A 894 -34.46 9.05 -36.15
CA HIS A 894 -33.37 8.09 -36.00
C HIS A 894 -32.21 8.72 -35.23
N ILE A 895 -31.64 7.98 -34.29
CA ILE A 895 -30.43 8.38 -33.55
C ILE A 895 -29.26 7.48 -33.95
N ILE A 896 -28.12 8.05 -34.28
CA ILE A 896 -26.87 7.33 -34.50
C ILE A 896 -25.81 7.81 -33.50
N GLY A 897 -24.95 6.90 -33.06
CA GLY A 897 -23.82 7.17 -32.17
C GLY A 897 -22.84 6.01 -32.23
N HIS A 898 -21.70 6.10 -31.54
CA HIS A 898 -20.75 4.99 -31.47
C HIS A 898 -20.95 4.14 -30.21
N VAL A 899 -20.54 4.67 -29.05
CA VAL A 899 -20.68 4.05 -27.73
C VAL A 899 -22.16 3.97 -27.35
N ASN A 900 -22.62 2.82 -26.86
CA ASN A 900 -24.02 2.64 -26.44
C ASN A 900 -24.32 3.43 -25.14
N PRO A 901 -25.50 4.04 -25.02
CA PRO A 901 -25.80 4.99 -23.95
C PRO A 901 -26.07 4.34 -22.58
N SER A 902 -26.26 3.02 -22.49
CA SER A 902 -26.88 2.36 -21.32
C SER A 902 -25.89 1.81 -20.27
N THR A 903 -24.60 1.70 -20.59
CA THR A 903 -23.62 0.95 -19.77
C THR A 903 -22.54 1.80 -19.10
N TYR A 904 -22.57 3.14 -19.25
CA TYR A 904 -21.43 3.99 -18.90
C TYR A 904 -21.79 5.06 -17.85
N LEU A 905 -21.34 6.32 -18.01
CA LEU A 905 -21.47 7.34 -16.96
C LEU A 905 -22.93 7.52 -16.51
N LYS A 906 -23.19 7.16 -15.25
CA LYS A 906 -24.54 6.99 -14.69
C LYS A 906 -25.47 8.16 -14.99
N SER A 907 -25.06 9.40 -14.71
CA SER A 907 -25.94 10.56 -14.94
C SER A 907 -26.19 10.82 -16.42
N PHE A 908 -25.22 10.61 -17.31
CA PHE A 908 -25.48 10.72 -18.74
C PHE A 908 -26.49 9.67 -19.19
N SER A 909 -26.27 8.41 -18.81
CA SER A 909 -27.16 7.28 -19.14
C SER A 909 -28.59 7.50 -18.61
N GLU A 910 -28.75 7.93 -17.36
CA GLU A 910 -30.06 8.23 -16.76
C GLU A 910 -30.78 9.37 -17.50
N ASN A 911 -30.08 10.45 -17.85
CA ASN A 911 -30.67 11.55 -18.62
C ASN A 911 -31.06 11.12 -20.03
N TYR A 912 -30.21 10.36 -20.72
CA TYR A 912 -30.53 9.79 -22.03
C TYR A 912 -31.77 8.89 -21.96
N TYR A 913 -31.85 8.01 -20.95
CA TYR A 913 -32.98 7.12 -20.73
C TYR A 913 -34.29 7.88 -20.47
N ARG A 914 -34.22 8.98 -19.70
CA ARG A 914 -35.35 9.91 -19.48
C ARG A 914 -35.81 10.58 -20.77
N ILE A 915 -34.89 10.99 -21.63
CA ILE A 915 -35.21 11.56 -22.96
C ILE A 915 -35.90 10.50 -23.82
N VAL A 916 -35.34 9.30 -23.94
CA VAL A 916 -35.92 8.20 -24.73
C VAL A 916 -37.34 7.87 -24.24
N ASN A 917 -37.53 7.82 -22.92
CA ASN A 917 -38.85 7.59 -22.32
C ASN A 917 -39.85 8.71 -22.62
N ARG A 918 -39.41 9.98 -22.59
CA ARG A 918 -40.27 11.12 -22.88
C ARG A 918 -40.70 11.14 -24.35
N TYR A 919 -39.80 10.80 -25.26
CA TYR A 919 -40.01 10.91 -26.71
C TYR A 919 -40.20 9.56 -27.42
N GLU A 920 -40.65 8.53 -26.70
CA GLU A 920 -40.90 7.19 -27.27
C GLU A 920 -41.80 7.17 -28.53
N PRO A 921 -42.80 8.07 -28.73
CA PRO A 921 -43.61 8.04 -29.96
C PRO A 921 -42.87 8.65 -31.16
N THR A 922 -41.80 9.40 -30.90
CA THR A 922 -41.04 10.20 -31.88
C THR A 922 -39.80 9.44 -32.34
N ILE A 923 -39.10 8.76 -31.42
CA ILE A 923 -37.90 7.97 -31.72
C ILE A 923 -38.33 6.63 -32.34
N THR A 924 -37.82 6.33 -33.53
CA THR A 924 -38.21 5.14 -34.32
C THR A 924 -37.03 4.20 -34.62
N GLY A 925 -35.80 4.65 -34.42
CA GLY A 925 -34.60 3.81 -34.56
C GLY A 925 -33.40 4.41 -33.83
N GLN A 926 -32.57 3.54 -33.25
CA GLN A 926 -31.31 3.92 -32.61
C GLN A 926 -30.21 2.93 -33.03
N PHE A 927 -29.06 3.42 -33.48
CA PHE A 927 -28.01 2.61 -34.09
C PHE A 927 -26.62 2.97 -33.54
N PHE A 928 -25.91 1.97 -33.00
CA PHE A 928 -24.63 2.10 -32.31
C PHE A 928 -23.63 1.01 -32.74
N GLY A 929 -22.39 1.06 -32.23
CA GLY A 929 -21.29 0.12 -32.51
C GLY A 929 -20.49 -0.22 -31.24
N HIS A 930 -19.15 -0.08 -31.31
CA HIS A 930 -18.18 -0.13 -30.20
C HIS A 930 -17.90 -1.50 -29.58
N VAL A 931 -18.95 -2.30 -29.32
CA VAL A 931 -18.82 -3.61 -28.66
C VAL A 931 -18.32 -4.72 -29.59
N HIS A 932 -18.24 -4.43 -30.89
CA HIS A 932 -17.87 -5.32 -32.01
C HIS A 932 -18.78 -6.53 -32.25
N ASN A 933 -19.55 -6.95 -31.26
CA ASN A 933 -20.50 -8.05 -31.35
C ASN A 933 -21.87 -7.57 -31.87
N ASP A 934 -22.60 -8.45 -32.56
CA ASP A 934 -23.98 -8.20 -32.97
C ASP A 934 -24.93 -8.26 -31.76
N LEU A 935 -25.22 -7.10 -31.14
CA LEU A 935 -26.03 -6.99 -29.93
C LEU A 935 -27.23 -6.02 -30.10
N LEU A 936 -28.13 -6.00 -29.11
CA LEU A 936 -29.19 -5.00 -28.99
C LEU A 936 -29.43 -4.62 -27.53
N GLU A 937 -30.00 -3.44 -27.31
CA GLU A 937 -30.46 -2.97 -26.00
C GLU A 937 -31.94 -2.58 -26.05
N ILE A 938 -32.70 -2.98 -25.03
CA ILE A 938 -34.12 -2.66 -24.89
C ILE A 938 -34.30 -1.63 -23.76
N PHE A 939 -34.96 -0.53 -24.08
CA PHE A 939 -35.36 0.50 -23.12
C PHE A 939 -36.77 0.20 -22.63
N TYR A 940 -37.03 0.44 -21.35
CA TYR A 940 -38.30 0.20 -20.67
C TYR A 940 -38.89 1.50 -20.14
N ASP A 941 -40.19 1.45 -19.89
CA ASP A 941 -40.94 2.54 -19.28
C ASP A 941 -40.45 2.82 -17.85
N LEU A 942 -40.17 4.07 -17.52
CA LEU A 942 -39.61 4.46 -16.22
C LEU A 942 -40.58 4.33 -15.04
N GLU A 943 -41.89 4.27 -15.27
CA GLU A 943 -42.86 4.17 -14.16
C GLU A 943 -42.97 2.74 -13.64
N ASN A 944 -42.98 1.75 -14.53
CA ASN A 944 -43.26 0.36 -14.18
C ASN A 944 -42.22 -0.67 -14.68
N ILE A 945 -41.18 -0.26 -15.42
CA ILE A 945 -40.04 -1.06 -15.92
C ILE A 945 -40.42 -2.41 -16.54
N THR A 946 -41.62 -2.50 -17.11
CA THR A 946 -42.20 -3.76 -17.63
C THR A 946 -42.66 -3.65 -19.07
N ARG A 947 -42.73 -2.42 -19.61
CA ARG A 947 -43.14 -2.16 -20.98
C ARG A 947 -41.94 -1.68 -21.79
N PRO A 948 -41.51 -2.40 -22.84
CA PRO A 948 -40.44 -1.92 -23.70
C PRO A 948 -40.91 -0.71 -24.52
N VAL A 949 -40.08 0.34 -24.56
CA VAL A 949 -40.39 1.66 -25.17
C VAL A 949 -39.52 1.98 -26.38
N SER A 950 -38.30 1.45 -26.45
CA SER A 950 -37.38 1.66 -27.56
C SER A 950 -36.36 0.51 -27.63
N VAL A 951 -35.69 0.38 -28.77
CA VAL A 951 -34.60 -0.56 -29.00
C VAL A 951 -33.41 0.19 -29.60
N ALA A 952 -32.19 -0.17 -29.19
CA ALA A 952 -30.95 0.27 -29.82
C ALA A 952 -30.23 -0.95 -30.42
N TYR A 953 -29.83 -0.84 -31.68
CA TYR A 953 -29.11 -1.90 -32.39
C TYR A 953 -27.61 -1.62 -32.37
N LEU A 954 -26.81 -2.58 -31.90
CA LEU A 954 -25.35 -2.48 -31.85
C LEU A 954 -24.76 -3.31 -32.98
N ALA A 955 -24.09 -2.67 -33.94
CA ALA A 955 -23.53 -3.31 -35.12
C ALA A 955 -22.34 -4.22 -34.81
N GLY A 956 -22.35 -5.41 -35.41
CA GLY A 956 -21.14 -6.25 -35.48
C GLY A 956 -20.05 -5.50 -36.25
N SER A 957 -18.81 -5.63 -35.80
CA SER A 957 -17.68 -4.89 -36.37
C SER A 957 -17.27 -5.43 -37.73
N LEU A 958 -16.65 -4.56 -38.52
CA LEU A 958 -15.90 -4.99 -39.70
C LEU A 958 -14.51 -5.51 -39.31
N THR A 959 -13.91 -5.00 -38.23
CA THR A 959 -12.66 -5.54 -37.72
C THR A 959 -12.82 -6.97 -37.22
N THR A 960 -11.73 -7.74 -37.31
CA THR A 960 -11.57 -9.06 -36.69
C THR A 960 -11.20 -8.97 -35.21
N TYR A 961 -10.86 -7.78 -34.72
CA TYR A 961 -10.41 -7.57 -33.35
C TYR A 961 -11.56 -7.77 -32.34
N SER A 962 -11.50 -8.68 -31.39
CA SER A 962 -10.66 -9.89 -31.40
C SER A 962 -11.57 -11.09 -31.53
N PHE A 963 -11.16 -12.07 -32.33
CA PHE A 963 -11.85 -13.37 -32.47
C PHE A 963 -13.18 -13.34 -33.22
N LEU A 964 -13.36 -12.36 -34.12
CA LEU A 964 -14.59 -12.20 -34.90
C LEU A 964 -14.34 -12.33 -36.41
N ASN A 965 -15.39 -12.66 -37.15
CA ASN A 965 -15.42 -12.51 -38.61
C ASN A 965 -15.79 -11.06 -39.00
N PRO A 966 -15.21 -10.49 -40.07
CA PRO A 966 -15.63 -9.18 -40.60
C PRO A 966 -17.11 -9.20 -41.01
N SER A 967 -17.88 -8.24 -40.50
CA SER A 967 -19.33 -8.16 -40.75
C SER A 967 -19.80 -6.73 -41.05
N TYR A 968 -21.00 -6.60 -41.61
CA TYR A 968 -21.71 -5.33 -41.82
C TYR A 968 -23.22 -5.58 -41.70
N ARG A 969 -24.02 -4.54 -41.43
CA ARG A 969 -25.48 -4.69 -41.27
C ARG A 969 -26.29 -3.89 -42.27
N VAL A 970 -27.38 -4.49 -42.75
CA VAL A 970 -28.36 -3.84 -43.63
C VAL A 970 -29.72 -3.82 -42.94
N TYR A 971 -30.35 -2.65 -42.89
CA TYR A 971 -31.70 -2.44 -42.38
C TYR A 971 -32.69 -2.11 -43.51
N THR A 972 -33.94 -2.43 -43.26
CA THR A 972 -35.09 -2.26 -44.15
C THR A 972 -36.17 -1.57 -43.30
N VAL A 973 -36.41 -0.28 -43.56
CA VAL A 973 -37.33 0.59 -42.79
C VAL A 973 -38.45 1.06 -43.72
N ASP A 974 -39.70 1.23 -43.26
CA ASP A 974 -40.81 1.65 -44.14
C ASP A 974 -40.59 3.07 -44.76
N ASP A 975 -40.60 3.22 -46.10
CA ASP A 975 -40.37 4.48 -46.88
C ASP A 975 -40.67 4.43 -48.41
N SER A 976 -41.30 5.46 -48.98
CA SER A 976 -41.78 5.64 -50.40
C SER A 976 -40.86 5.44 -51.62
N ASN A 977 -40.22 4.27 -51.92
CA ASN A 977 -40.39 3.43 -53.16
C ASN A 977 -39.23 2.42 -53.46
N LEU A 978 -39.56 1.32 -54.19
CA LEU A 978 -38.74 0.51 -55.17
C LEU A 978 -37.64 -0.52 -54.74
N ASN A 979 -37.33 -1.46 -55.68
CA ASN A 979 -36.90 -2.88 -55.54
C ASN A 979 -35.43 -3.24 -55.93
N ASN A 980 -34.75 -4.02 -55.07
CA ASN A 980 -33.99 -5.33 -55.20
C ASN A 980 -33.42 -5.87 -56.56
N ASN A 981 -32.28 -6.62 -56.70
CA ASN A 981 -31.43 -7.44 -55.77
C ASN A 981 -30.04 -7.94 -56.35
N PRO A 982 -29.12 -8.52 -55.49
CA PRO A 982 -27.64 -8.75 -55.58
C PRO A 982 -27.13 -10.22 -55.60
N LYS A 983 -25.82 -10.49 -55.36
CA LYS A 983 -25.40 -11.58 -54.42
C LYS A 983 -24.03 -11.48 -53.64
N TRP A 984 -24.11 -11.07 -52.36
CA TRP A 984 -23.32 -11.52 -51.18
C TRP A 984 -24.00 -12.75 -50.53
N ILE A 985 -23.34 -13.52 -49.65
CA ILE A 985 -24.02 -14.57 -48.86
C ILE A 985 -24.56 -13.97 -47.56
N ARG A 986 -25.88 -13.77 -47.51
CA ARG A 986 -26.64 -13.39 -46.31
C ARG A 986 -26.40 -14.41 -45.20
N GLU A 987 -25.85 -13.97 -44.06
CA GLU A 987 -25.66 -14.83 -42.88
C GLU A 987 -26.99 -15.22 -42.25
N TYR A 988 -27.83 -14.22 -41.91
CA TYR A 988 -29.21 -14.44 -41.46
C TYR A 988 -30.08 -13.20 -41.67
N SER A 989 -31.38 -13.30 -41.34
CA SER A 989 -32.24 -12.13 -41.10
C SER A 989 -33.00 -12.34 -39.83
N ALA A 990 -33.13 -11.30 -39.01
CA ALA A 990 -33.75 -11.39 -37.70
C ALA A 990 -35.16 -12.02 -37.74
N LYS A 991 -35.99 -11.64 -38.73
CA LYS A 991 -37.34 -12.22 -38.89
C LYS A 991 -37.29 -13.71 -39.23
N ASP A 992 -36.44 -14.10 -40.17
CA ASP A 992 -36.32 -15.49 -40.66
C ASP A 992 -35.62 -16.40 -39.63
N ALA A 993 -34.60 -15.88 -38.94
CA ALA A 993 -33.78 -16.63 -37.99
C ALA A 993 -34.53 -16.90 -36.68
N TYR A 994 -35.29 -15.91 -36.20
CA TYR A 994 -35.97 -15.93 -34.90
C TYR A 994 -37.50 -16.11 -35.01
N ASP A 995 -38.03 -16.31 -36.21
CA ASP A 995 -39.47 -16.51 -36.49
C ASP A 995 -40.33 -15.33 -35.99
N MET A 996 -39.86 -14.10 -36.23
CA MET A 996 -40.51 -12.87 -35.77
C MET A 996 -41.27 -12.19 -36.91
N THR A 997 -42.50 -11.74 -36.64
CA THR A 997 -43.34 -11.03 -37.61
C THR A 997 -42.93 -9.56 -37.79
N SER A 998 -42.34 -8.94 -36.76
CA SER A 998 -41.83 -7.57 -36.74
C SER A 998 -40.58 -7.47 -35.85
N LEU A 999 -39.92 -6.30 -35.86
CA LEU A 999 -38.75 -6.00 -35.04
C LEU A 999 -39.07 -4.90 -34.01
N LEU A 1000 -40.33 -4.84 -33.55
CA LEU A 1000 -40.75 -3.87 -32.53
C LEU A 1000 -40.13 -4.24 -31.18
N PRO A 1001 -39.98 -3.29 -30.24
CA PRO A 1001 -39.39 -3.57 -28.93
C PRO A 1001 -40.06 -4.74 -28.18
N SER A 1002 -41.38 -4.91 -28.31
CA SER A 1002 -42.12 -6.04 -27.72
C SER A 1002 -41.76 -7.39 -28.32
N ASP A 1003 -41.36 -7.46 -29.58
CA ASP A 1003 -41.01 -8.71 -30.24
C ASP A 1003 -39.66 -9.23 -29.74
N TRP A 1004 -38.70 -8.31 -29.59
CA TRP A 1004 -37.39 -8.60 -29.00
C TRP A 1004 -37.49 -8.97 -27.51
N ASP A 1005 -38.31 -8.27 -26.73
CA ASP A 1005 -38.55 -8.61 -25.32
C ASP A 1005 -39.19 -10.01 -25.17
N ASN A 1006 -40.18 -10.33 -26.00
CA ASN A 1006 -40.78 -11.67 -26.03
C ASN A 1006 -39.75 -12.75 -26.42
N LEU A 1007 -38.87 -12.47 -27.39
CA LEU A 1007 -37.81 -13.38 -27.81
C LEU A 1007 -36.85 -13.70 -26.65
N ILE A 1008 -36.36 -12.67 -25.95
CA ILE A 1008 -35.46 -12.82 -24.79
C ILE A 1008 -36.16 -13.56 -23.64
N ASN A 1009 -37.39 -13.17 -23.30
CA ASN A 1009 -38.16 -13.82 -22.24
C ASN A 1009 -38.45 -15.30 -22.55
N ASN A 1010 -38.66 -15.65 -23.82
CA ASN A 1010 -38.81 -17.04 -24.24
C ASN A 1010 -37.48 -17.80 -24.18
N ALA A 1011 -36.37 -17.17 -24.55
CA ALA A 1011 -35.04 -17.76 -24.47
C ALA A 1011 -34.58 -18.03 -23.03
N LEU A 1012 -34.87 -17.11 -22.11
CA LEU A 1012 -34.57 -17.26 -20.68
C LEU A 1012 -35.37 -18.41 -20.02
N LYS A 1013 -36.56 -18.72 -20.54
CA LYS A 1013 -37.42 -19.81 -20.04
C LYS A 1013 -37.01 -21.20 -20.56
N ASP A 1014 -36.29 -21.27 -21.67
CA ASP A 1014 -35.79 -22.53 -22.25
C ASP A 1014 -34.34 -22.37 -22.74
N ILE A 1015 -33.39 -22.45 -21.80
CA ILE A 1015 -31.96 -22.26 -22.06
C ILE A 1015 -31.41 -23.28 -23.08
N ASN A 1016 -32.02 -24.46 -23.21
CA ASN A 1016 -31.62 -25.51 -24.16
C ASN A 1016 -32.40 -25.49 -25.48
N GLY A 1017 -33.38 -24.60 -25.59
CA GLY A 1017 -34.28 -24.46 -26.72
C GLY A 1017 -33.59 -24.05 -28.00
N ILE A 1018 -34.25 -24.35 -29.13
CA ILE A 1018 -33.75 -24.04 -30.48
C ILE A 1018 -33.55 -22.52 -30.65
N VAL A 1019 -34.44 -21.71 -30.07
CA VAL A 1019 -34.36 -20.24 -30.10
C VAL A 1019 -33.14 -19.74 -29.33
N THR A 1020 -32.90 -20.24 -28.12
CA THR A 1020 -31.73 -19.87 -27.30
C THR A 1020 -30.42 -20.32 -27.94
N LYS A 1021 -30.37 -21.51 -28.55
CA LYS A 1021 -29.18 -21.97 -29.30
C LYS A 1021 -28.91 -21.13 -30.54
N LYS A 1022 -29.95 -20.66 -31.23
CA LYS A 1022 -29.82 -19.71 -32.35
C LYS A 1022 -29.33 -18.35 -31.88
N LEU A 1023 -29.89 -17.81 -30.78
CA LEU A 1023 -29.39 -16.60 -30.15
C LEU A 1023 -27.92 -16.76 -29.74
N TYR A 1024 -27.57 -17.84 -29.04
CA TYR A 1024 -26.20 -18.10 -28.63
C TYR A 1024 -25.22 -18.15 -29.82
N ARG A 1025 -25.63 -18.77 -30.93
CA ARG A 1025 -24.81 -18.85 -32.14
C ARG A 1025 -24.59 -17.48 -32.81
N HIS A 1026 -25.61 -16.63 -32.90
CA HIS A 1026 -25.49 -15.32 -33.58
C HIS A 1026 -24.96 -14.21 -32.66
N PHE A 1027 -25.13 -14.31 -31.34
CA PHE A 1027 -24.71 -13.28 -30.38
C PHE A 1027 -23.35 -13.58 -29.71
N PHE A 1028 -22.88 -14.84 -29.70
CA PHE A 1028 -21.68 -15.25 -28.93
C PHE A 1028 -20.71 -16.15 -29.69
N ASN A 1029 -20.96 -16.50 -30.96
CA ASN A 1029 -20.17 -17.50 -31.68
C ASN A 1029 -19.90 -17.12 -33.16
N SER A 1030 -19.59 -15.85 -33.40
CA SER A 1030 -19.02 -15.36 -34.67
C SER A 1030 -17.56 -14.98 -34.46
#